data_AF-A0A166IUZ2-F1
#
_entry.id   AF-A0A166IUZ2-F1
#
_cell.length_a   1.000
_cell.length_b   1.000
_cell.length_c   1.000
_cell.angle_alpha   90.00
_cell.angle_beta   90.00
_cell.angle_gamma   90.00
#
_symmetry.space_group_name_H-M   'P 1'
#
loop_
_entity.id
_entity.type
_entity.pdbx_description
1 polymer ?
#
loop_
_entity_poly.entity_id
_entity_poly.type
_entity_poly.pdbx_seq_one_letter_code
_entity_poly.pdbx_strand_id
1 'polypeptide(L)'
;MAKDTTSSFEPVLLESALDERLSERQARTHLPSWLWAVLWICSVYLAKSVELPNLSGIFSKSVLDSPEISRRTRASAPNDIIPWAACPDLTEYDCAYLSVPLDYTNPKPNETVSIALRRLPSTAPLSERLGPLLLNPGGPGGSGSQYVVRRGKEISVILEGKYDLISWDPRGINMTTPSIDCFASEGDSMRIDSLEALIPYPFESNYSTDSIKLLDAHYAVWGQACATHGNQNMLRAVSTAFVARDMKSIMEALGQEKLNFWGFSYGTYLGATFAAMFPDLINRFVLDGVCDAETYSRDLLEYAKSRLRNNKQVYEGFLSSCTKAGPSRCALAKNFTDPSDQITDLIKTLQRSPMPIPKSNSGPGVLRASDVLSAIYSKFYAPSSWPSLASALYEASQANGTALFEMTHPSSSSADYSPRATDDNLFHRTLLPSVTSVINRAVACGHAPPVSASDVSAEDLKLWISDLNDLSIAGEATMDSMAACRHWTIEPYEAYRGPWSVEDGLNVTSFPILFIRNTADPATPLPSAEKMTKSFGPDSARLLIQDGYGHCSLAMPSICTAKTVRSYFLDGVLPDSGTHCDVDDGFLFPGESYHTTMNTLPPGDRALAEALMRLSEEPTSFSARKTVRCPLLGLQRRNWMLRILSRSRRSALVAPSPTCRRQLFGWGKKQASPPPTATILAEDNLFHPLSKSPFPQLVDFGKRIRTLAPCPVCLKSHDIRRAVRHECEDCGFPTHCSHEHWQQDNEHKKYCGRLRTANEDEHDVRSGRRIREFEMPGPQPSDETVSLANWDIFWYTRGFTSMDTDRQRRNASKLLTYPMSVAGTLHQHSSLTLRNQRVTPEGARSLAALRTVLHTPSGTPETQAAAINKPPMRIFIVGARAESSLPPHIWEQVCMLFPTAVFQLYFIGPEVSFPRHPDDPPTPSPPPQDSSSRSISAIWKPPAPPGFITRKTVRRMDAAYGVPSYHLAYSPQLSITGLQTNFSDVYPRFQDTFDPYTDAFFLFSPGFGFPSPTTDDCLQINSSAEWGPVIPQLLDSKCAIFVTGFSPTDVERDVRSLEGAEGVSGEFDWIVTPGSNPFGSEKWDIAEFDPRVMVKTNWGIWGIRGKRRDVKEGYLAL
;
A
#
# COMPACT_ATOMS: atom_id res chain seq x y z
N MET A 1 9.74 65.32 -18.74
CA MET A 1 8.87 65.37 -19.93
C MET A 1 9.28 64.20 -20.82
N ALA A 2 8.56 63.09 -20.76
CA ALA A 2 7.37 62.81 -21.57
C ALA A 2 7.72 62.34 -22.99
N LYS A 3 7.25 61.14 -23.29
CA LYS A 3 6.76 60.61 -24.57
C LYS A 3 7.75 60.25 -25.70
N ASP A 4 7.65 58.96 -26.00
CA ASP A 4 7.31 58.37 -27.31
C ASP A 4 8.31 58.31 -28.47
N THR A 5 8.17 57.16 -29.15
CA THR A 5 8.34 56.87 -30.59
C THR A 5 9.69 56.38 -31.14
N THR A 6 9.72 55.05 -31.34
CA THR A 6 9.93 54.30 -32.61
C THR A 6 11.24 54.40 -33.43
N SER A 7 11.81 53.19 -33.59
CA SER A 7 12.20 52.51 -34.84
C SER A 7 13.48 52.87 -35.62
N SER A 8 14.36 51.86 -35.64
CA SER A 8 14.86 51.13 -36.83
C SER A 8 16.08 51.62 -37.62
N PHE A 9 16.83 50.59 -38.08
CA PHE A 9 17.77 50.47 -39.20
C PHE A 9 19.29 50.36 -38.91
N GLU A 10 19.78 49.12 -39.08
CA GLU A 10 21.17 48.71 -39.42
C GLU A 10 21.63 49.29 -40.78
N PRO A 11 22.95 49.31 -41.13
CA PRO A 11 23.54 48.20 -41.92
C PRO A 11 25.09 47.96 -41.86
N VAL A 12 25.49 46.68 -41.99
CA VAL A 12 26.41 46.04 -42.99
C VAL A 12 27.92 46.41 -43.11
N LEU A 13 28.80 45.38 -43.19
CA LEU A 13 29.84 45.06 -44.24
C LEU A 13 30.96 44.12 -43.68
N LEU A 14 31.10 42.85 -44.15
CA LEU A 14 32.00 42.30 -45.23
C LEU A 14 33.50 42.13 -44.75
N GLU A 15 34.33 41.09 -45.01
CA GLU A 15 34.43 40.04 -46.05
C GLU A 15 35.64 39.07 -45.77
N SER A 16 35.76 37.99 -46.57
CA SER A 16 36.97 37.24 -47.03
C SER A 16 37.21 35.81 -46.47
N ALA A 17 37.60 34.76 -47.24
CA ALA A 17 37.78 34.53 -48.68
C ALA A 17 38.08 33.04 -49.02
N LEU A 18 37.55 32.57 -50.18
CA LEU A 18 38.12 31.78 -51.30
C LEU A 18 38.87 30.42 -51.11
N ASP A 19 38.98 29.49 -52.08
CA ASP A 19 38.20 28.90 -53.19
C ASP A 19 39.08 27.83 -53.91
N GLU A 20 38.46 26.98 -54.74
CA GLU A 20 38.96 26.18 -55.89
C GLU A 20 39.75 24.84 -55.76
N ARG A 21 39.19 23.74 -56.33
CA ARG A 21 39.57 23.16 -57.65
C ARG A 21 38.83 21.84 -58.03
N LEU A 22 37.90 21.96 -58.98
CA LEU A 22 37.67 21.27 -60.28
C LEU A 22 37.89 19.74 -60.56
N SER A 23 36.87 19.24 -61.30
CA SER A 23 36.80 18.23 -62.40
C SER A 23 36.45 16.76 -62.04
N GLU A 24 35.27 16.24 -62.39
CA GLU A 24 34.72 15.78 -63.69
C GLU A 24 35.23 14.39 -64.19
N ARG A 25 34.40 13.33 -64.11
CA ARG A 25 33.79 12.62 -65.27
C ARG A 25 33.12 11.26 -64.91
N GLN A 26 31.80 11.22 -65.16
CA GLN A 26 30.95 10.18 -65.81
C GLN A 26 30.89 8.75 -65.20
N ALA A 27 29.72 8.07 -65.03
CA ALA A 27 28.52 8.03 -65.88
C ALA A 27 27.23 7.64 -65.13
N ARG A 28 26.10 7.91 -65.79
CA ARG A 28 24.68 7.79 -65.39
C ARG A 28 24.15 6.35 -65.36
N THR A 29 23.12 6.10 -64.53
CA THR A 29 21.82 5.53 -64.99
C THR A 29 20.65 5.79 -64.00
N HIS A 30 19.67 6.56 -64.50
CA HIS A 30 18.20 6.50 -64.35
C HIS A 30 17.50 6.22 -63.00
N LEU A 31 16.82 7.24 -62.47
CA LEU A 31 15.61 7.12 -61.65
C LEU A 31 14.37 7.48 -62.49
N PRO A 32 13.21 6.81 -62.32
CA PRO A 32 12.05 6.95 -63.19
C PRO A 32 11.23 8.23 -62.92
N SER A 33 10.48 8.66 -63.94
CA SER A 33 9.71 9.91 -64.02
C SER A 33 8.62 10.13 -62.96
N TRP A 34 8.24 9.11 -62.18
CA TRP A 34 7.28 9.28 -61.08
C TRP A 34 7.91 9.96 -59.85
N LEU A 35 9.24 9.89 -59.67
CA LEU A 35 9.92 10.58 -58.57
C LEU A 35 9.96 12.10 -58.75
N TRP A 36 10.00 12.59 -60.00
CA TRP A 36 9.95 14.02 -60.30
C TRP A 36 8.57 14.63 -60.05
N ALA A 37 7.49 13.86 -60.22
CA ALA A 37 6.14 14.31 -59.90
C ALA A 37 5.92 14.46 -58.38
N VAL A 38 6.50 13.58 -57.57
CA VAL A 38 6.39 13.62 -56.10
C VAL A 38 7.20 14.79 -55.52
N LEU A 39 8.40 15.05 -56.05
CA LEU A 39 9.25 16.16 -55.57
C LEU A 39 8.70 17.55 -55.96
N TRP A 40 7.95 17.65 -57.06
CA TRP A 40 7.29 18.90 -57.48
C TRP A 40 6.00 19.19 -56.70
N ILE A 41 5.24 18.16 -56.30
CA ILE A 41 4.04 18.31 -55.46
C ILE A 41 4.41 18.67 -54.01
N CYS A 42 5.51 18.13 -53.49
CA CYS A 42 5.99 18.44 -52.13
C CYS A 42 6.56 19.87 -52.00
N SER A 43 7.07 20.48 -53.07
CA SER A 43 7.64 21.83 -53.04
C SER A 43 6.59 22.95 -53.14
N VAL A 44 5.39 22.65 -53.66
CA VAL A 44 4.28 23.63 -53.74
C VAL A 44 3.47 23.72 -52.44
N TYR A 45 3.49 22.68 -51.59
CA TYR A 45 2.73 22.66 -50.33
C TYR A 45 3.47 23.24 -49.10
N LEU A 46 4.75 23.56 -49.22
CA LEU A 46 5.58 24.04 -48.11
C LEU A 46 5.74 25.57 -48.04
N ALA A 47 5.07 26.34 -48.90
CA ALA A 47 5.29 27.78 -49.04
C ALA A 47 4.13 28.71 -48.62
N LYS A 48 3.09 28.22 -47.91
CA LYS A 48 2.10 29.12 -47.29
C LYS A 48 1.71 28.66 -45.89
N SER A 49 1.87 29.61 -44.96
CA SER A 49 1.25 29.69 -43.62
C SER A 49 2.11 29.21 -42.43
N VAL A 50 2.71 30.20 -41.78
CA VAL A 50 3.25 30.17 -40.41
C VAL A 50 2.11 30.56 -39.44
N GLU A 51 1.90 29.77 -38.38
CA GLU A 51 1.83 30.16 -36.96
C GLU A 51 1.39 28.95 -36.09
N LEU A 52 2.10 28.71 -34.98
CA LEU A 52 1.90 27.67 -33.94
C LEU A 52 1.01 28.23 -32.79
N PRO A 53 0.47 27.45 -31.79
CA PRO A 53 0.83 26.08 -31.42
C PRO A 53 -0.33 25.10 -31.02
N ASN A 54 0.05 23.80 -31.02
CA ASN A 54 -0.38 22.68 -30.17
C ASN A 54 -1.84 22.21 -30.16
N LEU A 55 -2.08 21.08 -30.83
CA LEU A 55 -2.76 19.88 -30.28
C LEU A 55 -2.67 18.70 -31.27
N SER A 56 -2.46 17.52 -30.69
CA SER A 56 -2.95 16.19 -31.11
C SER A 56 -3.45 15.94 -32.54
N GLY A 57 -2.94 14.87 -33.15
CA GLY A 57 -3.79 13.87 -33.79
C GLY A 57 -3.56 13.57 -35.27
N ILE A 58 -3.61 12.26 -35.56
CA ILE A 58 -3.90 11.61 -36.85
C ILE A 58 -2.66 11.55 -37.80
N PHE A 59 -2.01 10.41 -38.05
CA PHE A 59 -2.59 9.13 -38.48
C PHE A 59 -1.93 7.88 -37.87
N SER A 60 -2.77 7.14 -37.16
CA SER A 60 -2.76 5.68 -37.05
C SER A 60 -3.07 5.04 -38.42
N LYS A 61 -2.45 3.90 -38.73
CA LYS A 61 -3.07 2.70 -39.35
C LYS A 61 -1.99 1.81 -39.97
N SER A 62 -1.59 0.72 -39.28
CA SER A 62 -1.24 -0.57 -39.91
C SER A 62 -0.59 -1.59 -38.94
N VAL A 63 -1.08 -1.76 -37.71
CA VAL A 63 -0.70 -2.93 -36.87
C VAL A 63 -1.88 -3.46 -36.01
N LEU A 64 -3.12 -3.06 -36.31
CA LEU A 64 -4.28 -3.41 -35.47
C LEU A 64 -4.96 -4.76 -35.81
N ASP A 65 -4.46 -5.54 -36.76
CA ASP A 65 -5.07 -6.82 -37.16
C ASP A 65 -4.15 -8.04 -36.87
N SER A 66 -3.95 -8.35 -35.60
CA SER A 66 -3.43 -9.67 -35.18
C SER A 66 -4.16 -10.18 -33.92
N PRO A 67 -4.91 -11.31 -33.98
CA PRO A 67 -5.85 -11.72 -32.92
C PRO A 67 -5.25 -12.16 -31.58
N GLU A 68 -3.92 -12.24 -31.44
CA GLU A 68 -3.26 -12.74 -30.22
C GLU A 68 -2.65 -11.65 -29.31
N ILE A 69 -2.70 -10.38 -29.71
CA ILE A 69 -2.07 -9.25 -28.99
C ILE A 69 -3.13 -8.26 -28.45
N SER A 70 -4.17 -8.78 -27.78
CA SER A 70 -5.19 -7.98 -27.08
C SER A 70 -5.22 -8.22 -25.56
N ARG A 71 -4.25 -8.97 -24.99
CA ARG A 71 -4.29 -9.38 -23.57
C ARG A 71 -3.34 -8.69 -22.58
N ARG A 72 -2.45 -7.76 -22.96
CA ARG A 72 -1.40 -7.32 -22.01
C ARG A 72 -0.99 -5.84 -22.08
N THR A 73 -1.94 -4.94 -21.91
CA THR A 73 -1.75 -3.61 -21.28
C THR A 73 -3.10 -3.17 -20.72
N ARG A 74 -3.33 -3.36 -19.40
CA ARG A 74 -4.48 -2.75 -18.71
C ARG A 74 -4.20 -1.25 -18.62
N ALA A 75 -4.50 -0.51 -19.68
CA ALA A 75 -4.18 0.91 -19.80
C ALA A 75 -4.84 1.68 -18.64
N SER A 76 -4.06 2.33 -17.79
CA SER A 76 -4.55 3.39 -16.92
C SER A 76 -4.99 4.58 -17.80
N ALA A 77 -5.84 5.47 -17.28
CA ALA A 77 -6.18 6.69 -18.01
C ALA A 77 -4.89 7.49 -18.33
N PRO A 78 -4.83 8.28 -19.41
CA PRO A 78 -3.61 9.01 -19.82
C PRO A 78 -3.00 9.90 -18.73
N ASN A 79 -3.80 10.30 -17.73
CA ASN A 79 -3.43 11.18 -16.62
C ASN A 79 -3.54 10.50 -15.24
N ASP A 80 -3.72 9.18 -15.18
CA ASP A 80 -3.73 8.43 -13.92
C ASP A 80 -2.28 8.30 -13.41
N ILE A 81 -1.99 8.99 -12.30
CA ILE A 81 -0.67 9.02 -11.67
C ILE A 81 -0.55 8.03 -10.51
N ILE A 82 -1.60 7.25 -10.22
CA ILE A 82 -1.60 6.29 -9.12
C ILE A 82 -0.74 5.07 -9.54
N PRO A 83 0.26 4.67 -8.73
CA PRO A 83 1.19 3.60 -9.08
C PRO A 83 0.56 2.21 -8.82
N TRP A 84 -0.41 1.83 -9.67
CA TRP A 84 -1.09 0.54 -9.59
C TRP A 84 -0.14 -0.64 -9.80
N ALA A 85 -0.23 -1.64 -8.92
CA ALA A 85 0.40 -2.95 -9.07
C ALA A 85 -0.63 -4.05 -8.85
N ALA A 86 -0.39 -5.27 -9.32
CA ALA A 86 -1.25 -6.40 -8.96
C ALA A 86 -1.24 -6.57 -7.43
N CYS A 87 -2.41 -6.79 -6.83
CA CYS A 87 -2.49 -7.05 -5.39
C CYS A 87 -1.76 -8.37 -5.06
N PRO A 88 -0.91 -8.41 -4.02
CA PRO A 88 -0.16 -9.62 -3.65
C PRO A 88 -1.03 -10.81 -3.23
N ASP A 89 -2.20 -10.55 -2.64
CA ASP A 89 -3.17 -11.54 -2.19
C ASP A 89 -4.09 -12.04 -3.32
N LEU A 90 -4.52 -11.14 -4.21
CA LEU A 90 -5.49 -11.41 -5.28
C LEU A 90 -5.05 -10.75 -6.59
N THR A 91 -4.31 -11.48 -7.42
CA THR A 91 -3.70 -10.94 -8.66
C THR A 91 -4.71 -10.46 -9.72
N GLU A 92 -6.01 -10.77 -9.59
CA GLU A 92 -7.04 -10.20 -10.44
C GLU A 92 -7.38 -8.73 -10.12
N TYR A 93 -7.03 -8.25 -8.91
CA TYR A 93 -7.19 -6.86 -8.47
C TYR A 93 -5.87 -6.10 -8.60
N ASP A 94 -5.96 -4.78 -8.76
CA ASP A 94 -4.81 -3.88 -8.63
C ASP A 94 -4.87 -3.15 -7.28
N CYS A 95 -3.73 -2.98 -6.63
CA CYS A 95 -3.56 -2.28 -5.35
C CYS A 95 -2.60 -1.10 -5.52
N ALA A 96 -2.83 -0.04 -4.77
CA ALA A 96 -1.95 1.12 -4.71
C ALA A 96 -2.10 1.83 -3.36
N TYR A 97 -1.17 2.75 -3.10
CA TYR A 97 -1.29 3.73 -2.03
C TYR A 97 -1.27 5.14 -2.62
N LEU A 98 -2.12 6.01 -2.09
CA LEU A 98 -2.13 7.44 -2.41
C LEU A 98 -1.81 8.25 -1.16
N SER A 99 -0.73 9.01 -1.21
CA SER A 99 -0.37 9.93 -0.13
C SER A 99 -1.23 11.20 -0.22
N VAL A 100 -1.88 11.56 0.87
CA VAL A 100 -2.69 12.78 1.03
C VAL A 100 -2.30 13.53 2.30
N PRO A 101 -2.57 14.83 2.43
CA PRO A 101 -2.31 15.55 3.67
C PRO A 101 -3.05 14.93 4.87
N LEU A 102 -2.35 14.83 6.00
CA LEU A 102 -2.97 14.47 7.27
C LEU A 102 -4.03 15.49 7.67
N ASP A 103 -3.66 16.78 7.62
CA ASP A 103 -4.52 17.93 7.90
C ASP A 103 -4.64 18.80 6.64
N TYR A 104 -5.84 18.87 6.05
CA TYR A 104 -6.11 19.71 4.89
C TYR A 104 -6.25 21.20 5.24
N THR A 105 -6.51 21.55 6.50
CA THR A 105 -6.61 22.94 6.94
C THR A 105 -5.24 23.58 7.14
N ASN A 106 -4.22 22.74 7.39
CA ASN A 106 -2.83 23.16 7.53
C ASN A 106 -1.86 22.11 6.95
N PRO A 107 -1.80 21.97 5.61
CA PRO A 107 -1.04 20.89 4.97
C PRO A 107 0.47 21.08 5.16
N LYS A 108 1.13 20.07 5.74
CA LYS A 108 2.59 20.03 5.87
C LYS A 108 3.18 18.91 5.00
N PRO A 109 4.31 19.15 4.30
CA PRO A 109 4.89 18.18 3.36
C PRO A 109 5.20 16.79 3.95
N ASN A 110 5.52 16.72 5.25
CA ASN A 110 5.94 15.47 5.92
C ASN A 110 4.86 14.88 6.85
N GLU A 111 3.64 15.43 6.83
CA GLU A 111 2.51 14.92 7.63
C GLU A 111 1.42 14.43 6.67
N THR A 112 1.48 13.14 6.33
CA THR A 112 0.62 12.54 5.31
C THR A 112 -0.11 11.31 5.83
N VAL A 113 -1.20 10.97 5.14
CA VAL A 113 -1.95 9.72 5.27
C VAL A 113 -1.73 8.94 3.98
N SER A 114 -1.39 7.66 4.10
CA SER A 114 -1.23 6.75 2.97
C SER A 114 -2.52 5.97 2.76
N ILE A 115 -3.39 6.47 1.87
CA ILE A 115 -4.69 5.88 1.56
C ILE A 115 -4.50 4.59 0.76
N ALA A 116 -4.94 3.47 1.31
CA ALA A 116 -4.94 2.18 0.64
C ALA A 116 -6.08 2.08 -0.38
N LEU A 117 -5.72 1.80 -1.63
CA LEU A 117 -6.63 1.70 -2.76
C LEU A 117 -6.65 0.27 -3.32
N ARG A 118 -7.83 -0.20 -3.71
CA ARG A 118 -8.01 -1.45 -4.45
C ARG A 118 -8.95 -1.27 -5.63
N ARG A 119 -8.51 -1.71 -6.80
CA ARG A 119 -9.23 -1.63 -8.07
C ARG A 119 -9.57 -3.01 -8.59
N LEU A 120 -10.85 -3.25 -8.88
CA LEU A 120 -11.29 -4.29 -9.80
C LEU A 120 -11.33 -3.68 -11.21
N PRO A 121 -10.43 -4.09 -12.12
CA PRO A 121 -10.39 -3.51 -13.46
C PRO A 121 -11.67 -3.81 -14.24
N SER A 122 -12.05 -2.88 -15.13
CA SER A 122 -13.12 -3.07 -16.10
C SER A 122 -12.91 -4.35 -16.94
N THR A 123 -13.99 -5.09 -17.19
CA THR A 123 -13.98 -6.27 -18.08
C THR A 123 -14.41 -5.93 -19.51
N ALA A 124 -14.86 -4.70 -19.76
CA ALA A 124 -15.25 -4.23 -21.08
C ALA A 124 -14.01 -3.94 -21.96
N PRO A 125 -14.16 -3.96 -23.31
CA PRO A 125 -13.12 -3.47 -24.21
C PRO A 125 -12.72 -2.03 -23.87
N LEU A 126 -11.46 -1.67 -24.12
CA LEU A 126 -10.93 -0.34 -23.76
C LEU A 126 -11.76 0.82 -24.37
N SER A 127 -12.35 0.62 -25.55
CA SER A 127 -13.22 1.61 -26.22
C SER A 127 -14.57 1.83 -25.55
N GLU A 128 -15.02 0.91 -24.69
CA GLU A 128 -16.32 0.95 -24.00
C GLU A 128 -16.19 1.30 -22.52
N ARG A 129 -14.96 1.47 -22.04
CA ARG A 129 -14.66 1.76 -20.64
C ARG A 129 -15.04 3.20 -20.30
N LEU A 130 -15.85 3.37 -19.25
CA LEU A 130 -16.39 4.66 -18.80
C LEU A 130 -15.55 5.33 -17.69
N GLY A 131 -14.42 4.72 -17.34
CA GLY A 131 -13.48 5.24 -16.35
C GLY A 131 -13.69 4.67 -14.94
N PRO A 132 -13.17 5.35 -13.90
CA PRO A 132 -13.27 4.87 -12.53
C PRO A 132 -14.65 5.17 -11.91
N LEU A 133 -15.11 4.24 -11.07
CA LEU A 133 -16.25 4.39 -10.18
C LEU A 133 -15.80 4.08 -8.74
N LEU A 134 -15.92 5.06 -7.85
CA LEU A 134 -15.60 4.89 -6.44
C LEU A 134 -16.75 4.20 -5.71
N LEU A 135 -16.45 3.16 -4.93
CA LEU A 135 -17.39 2.46 -4.06
C LEU A 135 -17.06 2.70 -2.59
N ASN A 136 -18.08 2.87 -1.75
CA ASN A 136 -17.92 2.90 -0.29
C ASN A 136 -19.00 2.07 0.43
N PRO A 137 -18.62 1.11 1.31
CA PRO A 137 -19.57 0.22 1.99
C PRO A 137 -20.37 0.89 3.13
N GLY A 138 -19.93 2.06 3.61
CA GLY A 138 -20.44 2.66 4.82
C GLY A 138 -19.85 2.09 6.11
N GLY A 139 -20.70 1.88 7.12
CA GLY A 139 -20.32 1.61 8.51
C GLY A 139 -20.82 2.72 9.44
N PRO A 140 -20.03 3.79 9.74
CA PRO A 140 -18.65 4.04 9.30
C PRO A 140 -17.66 2.99 9.82
N GLY A 141 -16.45 2.98 9.24
CA GLY A 141 -15.39 2.04 9.61
C GLY A 141 -15.28 0.80 8.71
N GLY A 142 -16.15 0.65 7.70
CA GLY A 142 -16.07 -0.45 6.74
C GLY A 142 -14.84 -0.33 5.82
N SER A 143 -14.12 -1.44 5.64
CA SER A 143 -13.03 -1.52 4.65
C SER A 143 -13.60 -1.52 3.23
N GLY A 144 -13.29 -0.48 2.45
CA GLY A 144 -13.63 -0.44 1.03
C GLY A 144 -12.83 -1.46 0.22
N SER A 145 -11.56 -1.69 0.59
CA SER A 145 -10.72 -2.71 -0.04
C SER A 145 -11.32 -4.11 0.08
N GLN A 146 -11.86 -4.46 1.25
CA GLN A 146 -12.57 -5.72 1.45
C GLN A 146 -13.90 -5.75 0.68
N TYR A 147 -14.61 -4.62 0.65
CA TYR A 147 -15.90 -4.52 -0.01
C TYR A 147 -15.82 -4.79 -1.52
N VAL A 148 -14.86 -4.19 -2.23
CA VAL A 148 -14.69 -4.41 -3.68
C VAL A 148 -14.28 -5.84 -4.00
N VAL A 149 -13.58 -6.53 -3.09
CA VAL A 149 -13.31 -7.97 -3.25
C VAL A 149 -14.59 -8.79 -3.12
N ARG A 150 -15.41 -8.47 -2.11
CA ARG A 150 -16.61 -9.26 -1.77
C ARG A 150 -17.80 -9.04 -2.70
N ARG A 151 -17.98 -7.82 -3.22
CA ARG A 151 -19.18 -7.40 -3.97
C ARG A 151 -18.87 -6.86 -5.36
N GLY A 152 -17.61 -6.54 -5.65
CA GLY A 152 -17.23 -5.85 -6.89
C GLY A 152 -17.55 -6.63 -8.16
N LYS A 153 -17.40 -7.95 -8.17
CA LYS A 153 -17.69 -8.78 -9.36
C LYS A 153 -19.17 -8.72 -9.73
N GLU A 154 -20.06 -8.84 -8.74
CA GLU A 154 -21.50 -8.74 -8.94
C GLU A 154 -21.95 -7.30 -9.27
N ILE A 155 -21.37 -6.28 -8.64
CA ILE A 155 -21.62 -4.87 -9.01
C ILE A 155 -21.17 -4.61 -10.45
N SER A 156 -20.05 -5.21 -10.88
CA SER A 156 -19.57 -5.13 -12.26
C SER A 156 -20.59 -5.69 -13.26
N VAL A 157 -21.34 -6.75 -12.91
CA VAL A 157 -22.44 -7.28 -13.74
C VAL A 157 -23.58 -6.28 -13.89
N ILE A 158 -23.94 -5.55 -12.82
CA ILE A 158 -24.96 -4.48 -12.90
C ILE A 158 -24.52 -3.41 -13.90
N LEU A 159 -23.23 -3.08 -13.92
CA LEU A 159 -22.63 -2.02 -14.74
C LEU A 159 -22.04 -2.50 -16.07
N GLU A 160 -22.38 -3.72 -16.50
CA GLU A 160 -21.91 -4.33 -17.75
C GLU A 160 -20.37 -4.39 -17.89
N GLY A 161 -19.65 -4.37 -16.77
CA GLY A 161 -18.20 -4.41 -16.75
C GLY A 161 -17.50 -3.13 -17.24
N LYS A 162 -18.23 -2.05 -17.48
CA LYS A 162 -17.72 -0.82 -18.15
C LYS A 162 -16.93 0.13 -17.27
N TYR A 163 -17.00 -0.02 -15.94
CA TYR A 163 -16.24 0.79 -14.98
C TYR A 163 -15.08 0.02 -14.38
N ASP A 164 -14.00 0.72 -14.03
CA ASP A 164 -13.09 0.22 -13.00
C ASP A 164 -13.70 0.51 -11.65
N LEU A 165 -13.98 -0.54 -10.89
CA LEU A 165 -14.52 -0.38 -9.56
C LEU A 165 -13.35 -0.18 -8.61
N ILE A 166 -13.22 1.03 -8.09
CA ILE A 166 -12.18 1.39 -7.15
C ILE A 166 -12.84 1.58 -5.80
N SER A 167 -12.26 0.99 -4.77
CA SER A 167 -12.62 1.29 -3.40
C SER A 167 -11.35 1.49 -2.58
N TRP A 168 -11.51 2.10 -1.41
CA TRP A 168 -10.39 2.48 -0.58
C TRP A 168 -10.76 2.27 0.88
N ASP A 169 -9.74 2.09 1.70
CA ASP A 169 -9.93 2.17 3.13
C ASP A 169 -9.77 3.65 3.53
N PRO A 170 -10.81 4.32 4.07
CA PRO A 170 -10.66 5.71 4.48
C PRO A 170 -9.59 5.87 5.57
N ARG A 171 -9.14 7.11 5.77
CA ARG A 171 -8.21 7.49 6.84
C ARG A 171 -8.54 6.82 8.18
N GLY A 172 -7.58 6.09 8.74
CA GLY A 172 -7.66 5.41 10.03
C GLY A 172 -8.37 4.05 9.97
N ILE A 173 -8.73 3.59 8.78
CA ILE A 173 -9.43 2.33 8.55
C ILE A 173 -8.48 1.31 7.90
N ASN A 174 -8.47 0.09 8.44
CA ASN A 174 -7.84 -1.09 7.85
C ASN A 174 -6.42 -0.83 7.31
N MET A 175 -6.19 -0.88 5.99
CA MET A 175 -4.86 -0.78 5.38
C MET A 175 -4.28 0.63 5.29
N THR A 176 -5.06 1.66 5.62
CA THR A 176 -4.65 3.06 5.53
C THR A 176 -3.90 3.50 6.78
N THR A 177 -2.71 4.08 6.58
CA THR A 177 -1.82 4.50 7.67
C THR A 177 -1.66 6.03 7.74
N PRO A 178 -1.33 6.60 8.91
CA PRO A 178 -1.14 5.93 10.21
C PRO A 178 -2.48 5.43 10.83
N SER A 179 -2.37 4.49 11.76
CA SER A 179 -3.51 3.99 12.56
C SER A 179 -3.91 5.00 13.65
N ILE A 180 -5.13 4.85 14.19
CA ILE A 180 -5.64 5.64 15.32
C ILE A 180 -5.20 5.11 16.70
N ASP A 181 -4.78 3.84 16.79
CA ASP A 181 -4.10 3.19 17.92
C ASP A 181 -4.60 3.49 19.35
N CYS A 182 -5.92 3.39 19.61
CA CYS A 182 -6.46 3.63 20.96
C CYS A 182 -6.07 2.57 22.01
N PHE A 183 -5.63 1.38 21.58
CA PHE A 183 -5.27 0.26 22.45
C PHE A 183 -3.89 -0.29 22.05
N ALA A 184 -3.22 -0.96 22.99
CA ALA A 184 -1.90 -1.55 22.76
C ALA A 184 -1.90 -2.70 21.72
N SER A 185 -3.05 -3.35 21.52
CA SER A 185 -3.23 -4.41 20.54
C SER A 185 -4.69 -4.50 20.05
N GLU A 186 -4.90 -5.09 18.87
CA GLU A 186 -6.25 -5.40 18.38
C GLU A 186 -6.98 -6.36 19.33
N GLY A 187 -6.25 -7.29 19.96
CA GLY A 187 -6.81 -8.20 20.97
C GLY A 187 -7.38 -7.46 22.19
N ASP A 188 -6.76 -6.37 22.61
CA ASP A 188 -7.28 -5.53 23.68
C ASP A 188 -8.58 -4.81 23.27
N SER A 189 -8.64 -4.30 22.03
CA SER A 189 -9.88 -3.74 21.48
C SER A 189 -11.00 -4.79 21.47
N MET A 190 -10.75 -5.98 20.91
CA MET A 190 -11.75 -7.06 20.84
C MET A 190 -12.16 -7.58 22.22
N ARG A 191 -11.26 -7.56 23.21
CA ARG A 191 -11.57 -7.92 24.59
C ARG A 191 -12.58 -6.96 25.19
N ILE A 192 -12.45 -5.65 24.93
CA ILE A 192 -13.44 -4.68 25.40
C ILE A 192 -14.78 -4.90 24.70
N ASP A 193 -14.80 -5.13 23.38
CA ASP A 193 -16.04 -5.48 22.65
C ASP A 193 -16.73 -6.71 23.24
N SER A 194 -15.93 -7.74 23.55
CA SER A 194 -16.44 -8.98 24.15
C SER A 194 -17.00 -8.77 25.56
N LEU A 195 -16.37 -7.90 26.36
CA LEU A 195 -16.85 -7.56 27.70
C LEU A 195 -18.12 -6.70 27.64
N GLU A 196 -18.20 -5.78 26.69
CA GLU A 196 -19.38 -4.95 26.45
C GLU A 196 -20.58 -5.82 26.05
N ALA A 197 -20.37 -6.80 25.16
CA ALA A 197 -21.40 -7.77 24.78
C ALA A 197 -21.90 -8.63 25.96
N LEU A 198 -21.12 -8.78 27.04
CA LEU A 198 -21.55 -9.50 28.25
C LEU A 198 -22.43 -8.65 29.18
N ILE A 199 -22.51 -7.34 28.99
CA ILE A 199 -23.35 -6.45 29.80
C ILE A 199 -24.81 -6.66 29.39
N PRO A 200 -25.69 -7.10 30.29
CA PRO A 200 -27.10 -7.23 29.97
C PRO A 200 -27.69 -5.84 29.73
N TYR A 201 -28.33 -5.66 28.58
CA TYR A 201 -29.14 -4.46 28.32
C TYR A 201 -30.32 -4.41 29.30
N PRO A 202 -30.77 -3.21 29.71
CA PRO A 202 -31.85 -3.06 30.68
C PRO A 202 -33.18 -3.47 30.06
N PHE A 203 -33.54 -4.75 30.22
CA PHE A 203 -34.83 -5.27 29.80
C PHE A 203 -35.94 -4.75 30.72
N GLU A 204 -36.89 -4.01 30.17
CA GLU A 204 -38.00 -3.33 30.85
C GLU A 204 -37.63 -2.00 31.54
N SER A 205 -38.62 -1.09 31.58
CA SER A 205 -38.56 0.20 32.27
C SER A 205 -38.27 0.12 33.79
N ASN A 206 -38.24 -1.08 34.37
CA ASN A 206 -38.10 -1.33 35.81
C ASN A 206 -36.70 -1.81 36.25
N TYR A 207 -35.70 -1.90 35.36
CA TYR A 207 -34.31 -2.16 35.77
C TYR A 207 -33.70 -0.99 36.57
N SER A 208 -32.77 -1.31 37.47
CA SER A 208 -32.03 -0.31 38.22
C SER A 208 -31.09 0.47 37.28
N THR A 209 -30.93 1.76 37.55
CA THR A 209 -29.98 2.63 36.84
C THR A 209 -28.54 2.10 36.91
N ASP A 210 -28.24 1.11 37.77
CA ASP A 210 -26.89 0.55 37.92
C ASP A 210 -26.40 -0.18 36.66
N SER A 211 -27.30 -0.85 35.92
CA SER A 211 -26.95 -1.50 34.64
C SER A 211 -26.56 -0.48 33.56
N ILE A 212 -27.31 0.62 33.46
CA ILE A 212 -27.02 1.73 32.55
C ILE A 212 -25.73 2.44 32.97
N LYS A 213 -25.49 2.63 34.28
CA LYS A 213 -24.24 3.20 34.78
C LYS A 213 -23.03 2.32 34.46
N LEU A 214 -23.17 0.99 34.56
CA LEU A 214 -22.11 0.06 34.17
C LEU A 214 -21.82 0.14 32.67
N LEU A 215 -22.86 0.15 31.84
CA LEU A 215 -22.73 0.30 30.38
C LEU A 215 -22.08 1.64 30.00
N ASP A 216 -22.51 2.75 30.62
CA ASP A 216 -21.94 4.08 30.41
C ASP A 216 -20.47 4.15 30.83
N ALA A 217 -20.10 3.46 31.93
CA ALA A 217 -18.70 3.32 32.33
C ALA A 217 -17.87 2.54 31.30
N HIS A 218 -18.45 1.51 30.65
CA HIS A 218 -17.80 0.80 29.55
C HIS A 218 -17.60 1.69 28.32
N TYR A 219 -18.58 2.54 27.97
CA TYR A 219 -18.41 3.54 26.92
C TYR A 219 -17.27 4.52 27.24
N ALA A 220 -17.14 4.93 28.50
CA ALA A 220 -16.06 5.81 28.94
C ALA A 220 -14.66 5.20 28.74
N VAL A 221 -14.51 3.87 28.84
CA VAL A 221 -13.23 3.18 28.59
C VAL A 221 -12.70 3.49 27.19
N TRP A 222 -13.56 3.45 26.17
CA TRP A 222 -13.17 3.73 24.78
C TRP A 222 -12.69 5.17 24.60
N GLY A 223 -13.52 6.13 25.00
CA GLY A 223 -13.21 7.57 24.88
C GLY A 223 -11.92 7.92 25.60
N GLN A 224 -11.73 7.42 26.82
CA GLN A 224 -10.52 7.66 27.60
C GLN A 224 -9.28 6.97 27.04
N ALA A 225 -9.41 5.74 26.53
CA ALA A 225 -8.32 5.02 25.90
C ALA A 225 -7.83 5.77 24.64
N CYS A 226 -8.75 6.19 23.77
CA CYS A 226 -8.42 7.01 22.61
C CYS A 226 -7.82 8.37 22.99
N ALA A 227 -8.37 9.05 24.01
CA ALA A 227 -7.84 10.35 24.45
C ALA A 227 -6.43 10.25 25.06
N THR A 228 -6.11 9.14 25.72
CA THR A 228 -4.84 8.98 26.46
C THR A 228 -3.75 8.32 25.64
N HIS A 229 -4.10 7.35 24.80
CA HIS A 229 -3.16 6.49 24.09
C HIS A 229 -3.25 6.59 22.57
N GLY A 230 -4.39 7.06 22.06
CA GLY A 230 -4.62 7.14 20.63
C GLY A 230 -3.71 8.15 19.93
N ASN A 231 -3.46 7.89 18.65
CA ASN A 231 -2.77 8.82 17.77
C ASN A 231 -3.66 10.06 17.57
N GLN A 232 -3.43 11.10 18.39
CA GLN A 232 -4.28 12.29 18.43
C GLN A 232 -4.37 12.99 17.09
N ASN A 233 -3.26 13.07 16.37
CA ASN A 233 -3.23 13.67 15.04
C ASN A 233 -4.14 12.90 14.07
N MET A 234 -4.08 11.57 14.09
CA MET A 234 -4.93 10.76 13.22
C MET A 234 -6.40 10.79 13.65
N LEU A 235 -6.69 10.68 14.95
CA LEU A 235 -8.06 10.70 15.51
C LEU A 235 -8.79 12.01 15.20
N ARG A 236 -8.09 13.14 15.17
CA ARG A 236 -8.68 14.43 14.75
C ARG A 236 -8.87 14.54 13.24
N ALA A 237 -8.23 13.67 12.49
CA ALA A 237 -8.21 13.71 11.05
C ALA A 237 -9.27 12.80 10.40
N VAL A 238 -9.93 11.87 11.11
CA VAL A 238 -10.85 10.87 10.52
C VAL A 238 -12.28 11.37 10.20
N SER A 239 -12.52 12.68 10.19
CA SER A 239 -13.87 13.22 9.93
C SER A 239 -14.33 12.98 8.48
N THR A 240 -15.65 12.91 8.25
CA THR A 240 -16.24 12.73 6.91
C THR A 240 -15.83 13.86 5.95
N ALA A 241 -15.66 15.09 6.46
CA ALA A 241 -15.21 16.23 5.65
C ALA A 241 -13.81 15.97 5.05
N PHE A 242 -12.90 15.43 5.86
CA PHE A 242 -11.57 15.06 5.38
C PHE A 242 -11.60 13.83 4.46
N VAL A 243 -12.46 12.84 4.72
CA VAL A 243 -12.66 11.72 3.78
C VAL A 243 -13.22 12.20 2.44
N ALA A 244 -14.10 13.22 2.41
CA ALA A 244 -14.58 13.83 1.18
C ALA A 244 -13.45 14.57 0.43
N ARG A 245 -12.50 15.19 1.14
CA ARG A 245 -11.28 15.75 0.53
C ARG A 245 -10.37 14.66 -0.02
N ASP A 246 -10.25 13.53 0.66
CA ASP A 246 -9.53 12.36 0.14
C ASP A 246 -10.17 11.85 -1.16
N MET A 247 -11.51 11.79 -1.24
CA MET A 247 -12.22 11.45 -2.50
C MET A 247 -11.85 12.41 -3.63
N LYS A 248 -11.73 13.71 -3.35
CA LYS A 248 -11.28 14.71 -4.32
C LYS A 248 -9.84 14.45 -4.76
N SER A 249 -8.93 14.17 -3.83
CA SER A 249 -7.54 13.83 -4.15
C SER A 249 -7.41 12.53 -4.96
N ILE A 250 -8.24 11.52 -4.67
CA ILE A 250 -8.30 10.28 -5.47
C ILE A 250 -8.79 10.59 -6.89
N MET A 251 -9.85 11.40 -7.04
CA MET A 251 -10.36 11.84 -8.34
C MET A 251 -9.28 12.55 -9.16
N GLU A 252 -8.58 13.51 -8.54
CA GLU A 252 -7.50 14.26 -9.18
C GLU A 252 -6.33 13.36 -9.58
N ALA A 253 -5.93 12.42 -8.71
CA ALA A 253 -4.85 11.47 -8.99
C ALA A 253 -5.20 10.46 -10.10
N LEU A 254 -6.48 10.15 -10.27
CA LEU A 254 -7.00 9.35 -11.40
C LEU A 254 -7.14 10.17 -12.69
N GLY A 255 -6.79 11.47 -12.66
CA GLY A 255 -6.91 12.38 -13.80
C GLY A 255 -8.35 12.65 -14.21
N GLN A 256 -9.31 12.57 -13.29
CA GLN A 256 -10.72 12.82 -13.55
C GLN A 256 -11.11 14.25 -13.17
N GLU A 257 -11.93 14.90 -14.00
CA GLU A 257 -12.45 16.24 -13.72
C GLU A 257 -13.65 16.22 -12.77
N LYS A 258 -14.43 15.14 -12.81
CA LYS A 258 -15.61 14.91 -11.97
C LYS A 258 -15.65 13.47 -11.49
N LEU A 259 -16.33 13.24 -10.38
CA LEU A 259 -16.35 11.96 -9.69
C LEU A 259 -17.61 11.14 -10.04
N ASN A 260 -17.40 9.83 -10.25
CA ASN A 260 -18.45 8.82 -10.18
C ASN A 260 -18.36 8.10 -8.83
N PHE A 261 -19.48 7.96 -8.13
CA PHE A 261 -19.52 7.37 -6.79
C PHE A 261 -20.78 6.54 -6.55
N TRP A 262 -20.61 5.40 -5.89
CA TRP A 262 -21.71 4.62 -5.32
C TRP A 262 -21.43 4.36 -3.84
N GLY A 263 -22.17 5.06 -2.98
CA GLY A 263 -22.07 4.96 -1.53
C GLY A 263 -23.26 4.22 -0.94
N PHE A 264 -22.99 3.32 0.01
CA PHE A 264 -24.00 2.56 0.73
C PHE A 264 -24.04 2.97 2.20
N SER A 265 -25.22 3.04 2.81
CA SER A 265 -25.34 3.29 4.25
C SER A 265 -24.66 4.60 4.68
N TYR A 266 -23.75 4.61 5.66
CA TYR A 266 -22.89 5.76 5.96
C TYR A 266 -22.15 6.35 4.74
N GLY A 267 -21.86 5.55 3.71
CA GLY A 267 -21.34 6.03 2.44
C GLY A 267 -22.26 7.04 1.75
N THR A 268 -23.56 7.04 2.05
CA THR A 268 -24.52 8.07 1.60
C THR A 268 -24.32 9.39 2.34
N TYR A 269 -24.00 9.37 3.63
CA TYR A 269 -23.60 10.57 4.37
C TYR A 269 -22.30 11.14 3.78
N LEU A 270 -21.30 10.28 3.53
CA LEU A 270 -20.06 10.68 2.85
C LEU A 270 -20.31 11.28 1.46
N GLY A 271 -21.15 10.64 0.64
CA GLY A 271 -21.51 11.15 -0.68
C GLY A 271 -22.27 12.48 -0.64
N ALA A 272 -23.19 12.64 0.31
CA ALA A 272 -23.91 13.89 0.53
C ALA A 272 -22.97 15.01 1.02
N THR A 273 -22.03 14.71 1.92
CA THR A 273 -20.98 15.64 2.35
C THR A 273 -20.12 16.08 1.16
N PHE A 274 -19.67 15.13 0.32
CA PHE A 274 -18.91 15.47 -0.88
C PHE A 274 -19.70 16.37 -1.83
N ALA A 275 -20.97 16.06 -2.08
CA ALA A 275 -21.84 16.87 -2.92
C ALA A 275 -22.08 18.28 -2.36
N ALA A 276 -22.19 18.40 -1.04
CA ALA A 276 -22.38 19.69 -0.39
C ALA A 276 -21.11 20.55 -0.38
N MET A 277 -19.92 19.92 -0.23
CA MET A 277 -18.62 20.60 -0.24
C MET A 277 -18.10 20.89 -1.67
N PHE A 278 -18.41 20.03 -2.64
CA PHE A 278 -17.88 20.05 -4.00
C PHE A 278 -18.97 19.80 -5.07
N PRO A 279 -20.03 20.62 -5.11
CA PRO A 279 -21.19 20.42 -5.99
C PRO A 279 -20.84 20.36 -7.49
N ASP A 280 -19.79 21.07 -7.90
CA ASP A 280 -19.33 21.14 -9.30
C ASP A 280 -18.57 19.88 -9.76
N LEU A 281 -18.16 19.03 -8.83
CA LEU A 281 -17.34 17.83 -9.10
C LEU A 281 -18.20 16.56 -9.23
N ILE A 282 -19.53 16.69 -9.24
CA ILE A 282 -20.47 15.56 -9.32
C ILE A 282 -20.71 15.14 -10.78
N ASN A 283 -20.45 13.87 -11.12
CA ASN A 283 -20.85 13.30 -12.42
C ASN A 283 -21.95 12.25 -12.32
N ARG A 284 -21.71 11.13 -11.63
CA ARG A 284 -22.71 10.07 -11.40
C ARG A 284 -22.65 9.61 -9.96
N PHE A 285 -23.64 9.95 -9.17
CA PHE A 285 -23.70 9.60 -7.76
C PHE A 285 -24.95 8.76 -7.48
N VAL A 286 -24.75 7.55 -6.96
CA VAL A 286 -25.82 6.72 -6.39
C VAL A 286 -25.60 6.62 -4.89
N LEU A 287 -26.56 7.12 -4.11
CA LEU A 287 -26.54 7.00 -2.65
C LEU A 287 -27.66 6.05 -2.23
N ASP A 288 -27.28 4.84 -1.83
CA ASP A 288 -28.19 3.72 -1.54
C ASP A 288 -28.24 3.43 -0.03
N GLY A 289 -29.45 3.48 0.55
CA GLY A 289 -29.61 3.44 2.00
C GLY A 289 -29.28 4.81 2.63
N VAL A 290 -30.09 5.82 2.29
CA VAL A 290 -29.80 7.24 2.56
C VAL A 290 -29.90 7.62 4.04
N CYS A 291 -28.79 8.10 4.61
CA CYS A 291 -28.74 8.71 5.93
C CYS A 291 -29.32 10.13 5.92
N ASP A 292 -30.04 10.51 6.98
CA ASP A 292 -30.39 11.91 7.25
C ASP A 292 -29.15 12.69 7.70
N ALA A 293 -28.48 13.33 6.74
CA ALA A 293 -27.20 14.00 6.95
C ALA A 293 -27.30 15.17 7.94
N GLU A 294 -28.42 15.87 7.95
CA GLU A 294 -28.65 16.99 8.84
C GLU A 294 -28.70 16.52 10.29
N THR A 295 -29.57 15.55 10.58
CA THR A 295 -29.72 15.00 11.93
C THR A 295 -28.42 14.33 12.39
N TYR A 296 -27.78 13.56 11.52
CA TYR A 296 -26.48 12.92 11.81
C TYR A 296 -25.42 13.93 12.26
N SER A 297 -25.34 15.09 11.59
CA SER A 297 -24.31 16.11 11.87
C SER A 297 -24.63 17.05 13.03
N ARG A 298 -25.83 16.97 13.62
CA ARG A 298 -26.31 17.90 14.65
C ARG A 298 -26.67 17.23 15.96
N ASP A 299 -27.31 16.07 15.91
CA ASP A 299 -27.81 15.35 17.09
C ASP A 299 -27.76 13.83 16.86
N LEU A 300 -26.73 13.18 17.40
CA LEU A 300 -26.53 11.74 17.23
C LEU A 300 -27.56 10.90 18.01
N LEU A 301 -28.10 11.40 19.11
CA LEU A 301 -29.11 10.69 19.88
C LEU A 301 -30.46 10.70 19.16
N GLU A 302 -30.83 11.82 18.55
CA GLU A 302 -32.01 11.89 17.68
C GLU A 302 -31.79 11.13 16.36
N TYR A 303 -30.58 11.14 15.80
CA TYR A 303 -30.26 10.31 14.64
C TYR A 303 -30.46 8.82 14.96
N ALA A 304 -29.98 8.37 16.13
CA ALA A 304 -30.14 6.99 16.59
C ALA A 304 -31.61 6.60 16.86
N LYS A 305 -32.47 7.52 17.31
CA LYS A 305 -33.93 7.27 17.36
C LYS A 305 -34.55 7.20 15.97
N SER A 306 -34.34 8.25 15.19
CA SER A 306 -35.01 8.44 13.90
C SER A 306 -34.67 7.31 12.91
N ARG A 307 -33.47 6.72 12.96
CA ARG A 307 -33.10 5.57 12.13
C ARG A 307 -33.92 4.30 12.39
N LEU A 308 -34.59 4.17 13.54
CA LEU A 308 -35.36 2.98 13.88
C LEU A 308 -36.78 2.97 13.33
N ARG A 309 -37.27 4.07 12.73
CA ARG A 309 -38.68 4.26 12.36
C ARG A 309 -39.32 3.14 11.51
N ASN A 310 -38.56 2.44 10.65
CA ASN A 310 -39.08 1.32 9.85
C ASN A 310 -38.92 -0.07 10.52
N ASN A 311 -38.31 -0.19 11.70
CA ASN A 311 -37.99 -1.51 12.30
C ASN A 311 -39.24 -2.33 12.59
N LYS A 312 -40.30 -1.71 13.12
CA LYS A 312 -41.59 -2.36 13.33
C LYS A 312 -42.14 -2.97 12.04
N GLN A 313 -42.06 -2.23 10.93
CA GLN A 313 -42.51 -2.70 9.61
C GLN A 313 -41.66 -3.87 9.10
N VAL A 314 -40.35 -3.87 9.34
CA VAL A 314 -39.46 -5.00 8.99
C VAL A 314 -39.80 -6.23 9.82
N TYR A 315 -40.04 -6.07 11.12
CA TYR A 315 -40.44 -7.17 12.01
C TYR A 315 -41.79 -7.78 11.60
N GLU A 316 -42.79 -6.95 11.34
CA GLU A 316 -44.10 -7.38 10.81
C GLU A 316 -43.96 -8.06 9.44
N GLY A 317 -43.04 -7.56 8.59
CA GLY A 317 -42.66 -8.17 7.33
C GLY A 317 -42.08 -9.57 7.48
N PHE A 318 -41.17 -9.77 8.42
CA PHE A 318 -40.60 -11.08 8.76
C PHE A 318 -41.68 -12.07 9.22
N LEU A 319 -42.51 -11.67 10.18
CA LEU A 319 -43.58 -12.51 10.72
C LEU A 319 -44.61 -12.87 9.64
N SER A 320 -45.10 -11.89 8.89
CA SER A 320 -46.10 -12.11 7.84
C SER A 320 -45.56 -12.96 6.69
N SER A 321 -44.29 -12.78 6.30
CA SER A 321 -43.63 -13.61 5.28
C SER A 321 -43.46 -15.04 5.75
N CYS A 322 -43.08 -15.25 7.01
CA CYS A 322 -43.01 -16.58 7.62
C CYS A 322 -44.38 -17.28 7.66
N THR A 323 -45.43 -16.57 8.10
CA THR A 323 -46.81 -17.11 8.15
C THR A 323 -47.32 -17.47 6.75
N LYS A 324 -47.11 -16.59 5.76
CA LYS A 324 -47.44 -16.87 4.35
C LYS A 324 -46.66 -18.06 3.79
N ALA A 325 -45.42 -18.27 4.24
CA ALA A 325 -44.58 -19.37 3.79
C ALA A 325 -45.10 -20.74 4.26
N GLY A 326 -45.73 -20.78 5.44
CA GLY A 326 -46.30 -21.97 6.06
C GLY A 326 -45.26 -22.89 6.73
N PRO A 327 -45.72 -23.92 7.49
CA PRO A 327 -44.86 -24.76 8.32
C PRO A 327 -43.85 -25.63 7.54
N SER A 328 -44.06 -25.81 6.24
CA SER A 328 -43.12 -26.53 5.36
C SER A 328 -41.87 -25.71 5.01
N ARG A 329 -41.95 -24.38 5.07
CA ARG A 329 -40.86 -23.47 4.68
C ARG A 329 -40.39 -22.53 5.79
N CYS A 330 -41.23 -22.23 6.77
CA CYS A 330 -40.85 -21.45 7.95
C CYS A 330 -41.03 -22.28 9.24
N ALA A 331 -39.96 -22.42 10.03
CA ALA A 331 -40.00 -23.22 11.26
C ALA A 331 -40.92 -22.62 12.34
N LEU A 332 -41.01 -21.29 12.45
CA LEU A 332 -41.89 -20.63 13.43
C LEU A 332 -43.39 -20.81 13.12
N ALA A 333 -43.74 -21.16 11.89
CA ALA A 333 -45.13 -21.41 11.50
C ALA A 333 -45.65 -22.81 11.89
N LYS A 334 -44.88 -23.62 12.64
CA LYS A 334 -45.23 -25.01 13.00
C LYS A 334 -46.19 -25.14 14.18
N ASN A 335 -45.98 -24.37 15.26
CA ASN A 335 -46.62 -24.64 16.55
C ASN A 335 -47.64 -23.57 16.96
N PHE A 336 -47.47 -22.32 16.55
CA PHE A 336 -48.34 -21.20 16.93
C PHE A 336 -49.09 -20.66 15.70
N THR A 337 -50.31 -20.16 15.94
CA THR A 337 -51.08 -19.42 14.93
C THR A 337 -50.41 -18.07 14.60
N ASP A 338 -49.73 -17.46 15.57
CA ASP A 338 -48.90 -16.27 15.36
C ASP A 338 -47.44 -16.55 15.79
N PRO A 339 -46.46 -16.51 14.87
CA PRO A 339 -45.03 -16.62 15.19
C PRO A 339 -44.53 -15.64 16.27
N SER A 340 -45.21 -14.50 16.46
CA SER A 340 -44.82 -13.47 17.43
C SER A 340 -44.93 -13.94 18.89
N ASP A 341 -45.92 -14.79 19.19
CA ASP A 341 -46.15 -15.36 20.52
C ASP A 341 -44.96 -16.23 20.95
N GLN A 342 -44.44 -17.04 20.01
CA GLN A 342 -43.32 -17.94 20.27
C GLN A 342 -42.02 -17.17 20.57
N ILE A 343 -41.78 -16.07 19.85
CA ILE A 343 -40.61 -15.20 20.10
C ILE A 343 -40.75 -14.51 21.46
N THR A 344 -41.96 -14.00 21.77
CA THR A 344 -42.24 -13.33 23.04
C THR A 344 -42.08 -14.28 24.23
N ASP A 345 -42.54 -15.52 24.11
CA ASP A 345 -42.38 -16.55 25.15
C ASP A 345 -40.92 -16.96 25.34
N LEU A 346 -40.16 -17.10 24.25
CA LEU A 346 -38.72 -17.35 24.31
C LEU A 346 -37.97 -16.23 25.05
N ILE A 347 -38.26 -14.97 24.72
CA ILE A 347 -37.67 -13.80 25.39
C ILE A 347 -38.01 -13.84 26.89
N LYS A 348 -39.29 -14.00 27.26
CA LYS A 348 -39.73 -14.09 28.66
C LYS A 348 -39.09 -15.26 29.42
N THR A 349 -38.88 -16.38 28.74
CA THR A 349 -38.20 -17.55 29.32
C THR A 349 -36.73 -17.25 29.59
N LEU A 350 -36.00 -16.70 28.61
CA LEU A 350 -34.59 -16.36 28.75
C LEU A 350 -34.34 -15.22 29.74
N GLN A 351 -35.31 -14.32 29.93
CA GLN A 351 -35.27 -13.30 30.99
C GLN A 351 -35.28 -13.92 32.39
N ARG A 352 -36.09 -14.98 32.60
CA ARG A 352 -36.19 -15.67 33.90
C ARG A 352 -35.06 -16.68 34.11
N SER A 353 -34.66 -17.35 33.04
CA SER A 353 -33.68 -18.42 33.05
C SER A 353 -32.84 -18.40 31.76
N PRO A 354 -31.70 -17.69 31.75
CA PRO A 354 -30.76 -17.73 30.63
C PRO A 354 -30.28 -19.15 30.35
N MET A 355 -30.11 -19.49 29.08
CA MET A 355 -29.84 -20.86 28.65
C MET A 355 -28.33 -21.13 28.54
N PRO A 356 -27.79 -22.17 29.20
CA PRO A 356 -26.38 -22.53 29.07
C PRO A 356 -26.11 -23.21 27.72
N ILE A 357 -25.05 -22.78 27.03
CA ILE A 357 -24.57 -23.35 25.77
C ILE A 357 -23.19 -23.97 26.02
N PRO A 358 -23.11 -25.27 26.38
CA PRO A 358 -21.84 -25.89 26.77
C PRO A 358 -20.90 -26.15 25.59
N LYS A 359 -21.42 -26.15 24.35
CA LYS A 359 -20.65 -26.40 23.13
C LYS A 359 -21.29 -25.68 21.93
N SER A 360 -20.49 -24.89 21.23
CA SER A 360 -20.82 -24.28 19.94
C SER A 360 -19.53 -24.05 19.13
N ASN A 361 -19.64 -23.70 17.86
CA ASN A 361 -18.49 -23.26 17.04
C ASN A 361 -17.88 -21.96 17.56
N SER A 362 -18.64 -21.18 18.33
CA SER A 362 -18.22 -19.93 18.97
C SER A 362 -17.69 -20.11 20.39
N GLY A 363 -17.55 -21.36 20.86
CA GLY A 363 -17.17 -21.68 22.23
C GLY A 363 -18.36 -21.82 23.18
N PRO A 364 -18.10 -22.16 24.46
CA PRO A 364 -19.14 -22.24 25.46
C PRO A 364 -19.62 -20.84 25.87
N GLY A 365 -20.89 -20.70 26.26
CA GLY A 365 -21.45 -19.43 26.69
C GLY A 365 -22.87 -19.53 27.26
N VAL A 366 -23.55 -18.39 27.34
CA VAL A 366 -24.91 -18.28 27.85
C VAL A 366 -25.74 -17.49 26.86
N LEU A 367 -26.85 -18.08 26.39
CA LEU A 367 -27.83 -17.41 25.57
C LEU A 367 -28.82 -16.64 26.47
N ARG A 368 -28.96 -15.34 26.23
CA ARG A 368 -29.79 -14.39 26.98
C ARG A 368 -30.88 -13.80 26.09
N ALA A 369 -31.82 -13.08 26.70
CA ALA A 369 -32.84 -12.34 25.96
C ALA A 369 -32.24 -11.28 25.01
N SER A 370 -31.15 -10.60 25.41
CA SER A 370 -30.41 -9.64 24.55
C SER A 370 -29.94 -10.28 23.27
N ASP A 371 -29.48 -11.53 23.34
CA ASP A 371 -28.94 -12.23 22.20
C ASP A 371 -30.05 -12.56 21.18
N VAL A 372 -31.29 -12.78 21.64
CA VAL A 372 -32.45 -12.93 20.73
C VAL A 372 -32.72 -11.63 19.97
N LEU A 373 -32.72 -10.49 20.67
CA LEU A 373 -32.98 -9.19 20.06
C LEU A 373 -31.87 -8.77 19.10
N SER A 374 -30.61 -8.96 19.49
CA SER A 374 -29.45 -8.71 18.64
C SER A 374 -29.45 -9.61 17.40
N ALA A 375 -29.84 -10.89 17.53
CA ALA A 375 -30.00 -11.78 16.37
C ALA A 375 -31.09 -11.26 15.43
N ILE A 376 -32.27 -10.88 15.95
CA ILE A 376 -33.38 -10.34 15.15
C ILE A 376 -32.93 -9.08 14.41
N TYR A 377 -32.33 -8.11 15.09
CA TYR A 377 -31.88 -6.86 14.48
C TYR A 377 -30.80 -7.09 13.41
N SER A 378 -29.80 -7.92 13.71
CA SER A 378 -28.74 -8.26 12.75
C SER A 378 -29.32 -8.81 11.45
N LYS A 379 -30.34 -9.68 11.53
CA LYS A 379 -30.97 -10.31 10.36
C LYS A 379 -32.02 -9.42 9.68
N PHE A 380 -32.40 -8.28 10.27
CA PHE A 380 -33.17 -7.27 9.54
C PHE A 380 -32.38 -6.66 8.39
N TYR A 381 -31.04 -6.64 8.45
CA TYR A 381 -30.21 -6.10 7.39
C TYR A 381 -30.26 -6.93 6.11
N ALA A 382 -30.39 -8.26 6.21
CA ALA A 382 -30.33 -9.18 5.08
C ALA A 382 -31.48 -10.19 5.13
N PRO A 383 -32.63 -9.90 4.49
CA PRO A 383 -33.81 -10.76 4.50
C PRO A 383 -33.60 -12.17 3.95
N SER A 384 -32.56 -12.38 3.13
CA SER A 384 -32.10 -13.71 2.68
C SER A 384 -31.85 -14.69 3.85
N SER A 385 -31.50 -14.16 5.03
CA SER A 385 -31.18 -14.93 6.22
C SER A 385 -32.39 -15.27 7.10
N TRP A 386 -33.58 -14.71 6.82
CA TRP A 386 -34.79 -14.91 7.63
C TRP A 386 -35.21 -16.38 7.83
N PRO A 387 -35.07 -17.30 6.85
CA PRO A 387 -35.35 -18.72 7.08
C PRO A 387 -34.45 -19.34 8.15
N SER A 388 -33.17 -18.95 8.18
CA SER A 388 -32.21 -19.41 9.20
C SER A 388 -32.53 -18.85 10.57
N LEU A 389 -32.91 -17.57 10.66
CA LEU A 389 -33.36 -16.93 11.89
C LEU A 389 -34.62 -17.62 12.44
N ALA A 390 -35.62 -17.86 11.60
CA ALA A 390 -36.85 -18.53 12.02
C ALA A 390 -36.55 -19.95 12.57
N SER A 391 -35.62 -20.67 11.95
CA SER A 391 -35.19 -21.99 12.42
C SER A 391 -34.48 -21.90 13.78
N ALA A 392 -33.54 -20.97 13.93
CA ALA A 392 -32.81 -20.77 15.19
C ALA A 392 -33.73 -20.33 16.35
N LEU A 393 -34.68 -19.42 16.09
CA LEU A 393 -35.68 -19.00 17.08
C LEU A 393 -36.60 -20.16 17.49
N TYR A 394 -37.03 -20.97 16.51
CA TYR A 394 -37.83 -22.16 16.77
C TYR A 394 -37.04 -23.16 17.62
N GLU A 395 -35.81 -23.50 17.25
CA GLU A 395 -34.96 -24.44 18.03
C GLU A 395 -34.69 -23.94 19.45
N ALA A 396 -34.42 -22.64 19.62
CA ALA A 396 -34.22 -22.03 20.94
C ALA A 396 -35.46 -22.17 21.83
N SER A 397 -36.67 -22.01 21.26
CA SER A 397 -37.92 -22.25 21.99
C SER A 397 -38.10 -23.72 22.42
N GLN A 398 -37.39 -24.65 21.76
CA GLN A 398 -37.35 -26.08 22.10
C GLN A 398 -36.15 -26.42 22.99
N ALA A 399 -35.61 -25.45 23.72
CA ALA A 399 -34.44 -25.57 24.58
C ALA A 399 -33.12 -25.93 23.86
N ASN A 400 -33.02 -25.67 22.55
CA ASN A 400 -31.77 -25.76 21.79
C ASN A 400 -31.36 -24.40 21.23
N GLY A 401 -30.64 -23.63 22.03
CA GLY A 401 -30.21 -22.27 21.68
C GLY A 401 -28.92 -22.15 20.85
N THR A 402 -28.29 -23.27 20.46
CA THR A 402 -26.93 -23.27 19.90
C THR A 402 -26.81 -22.42 18.63
N ALA A 403 -27.71 -22.59 17.67
CA ALA A 403 -27.68 -21.84 16.42
C ALA A 403 -27.89 -20.34 16.63
N LEU A 404 -28.80 -19.96 17.55
CA LEU A 404 -29.06 -18.57 17.87
C LEU A 404 -27.88 -17.91 18.60
N PHE A 405 -27.20 -18.66 19.47
CA PHE A 405 -25.98 -18.22 20.15
C PHE A 405 -24.84 -17.97 19.14
N GLU A 406 -24.63 -18.88 18.18
CA GLU A 406 -23.60 -18.72 17.14
C GLU A 406 -23.86 -17.51 16.22
N MET A 407 -25.12 -17.08 16.05
CA MET A 407 -25.46 -15.89 15.25
C MET A 407 -25.03 -14.57 15.90
N THR A 408 -24.98 -14.50 17.24
CA THR A 408 -24.66 -13.26 17.97
C THR A 408 -23.29 -13.25 18.62
N HIS A 409 -22.67 -14.43 18.76
CA HIS A 409 -21.33 -14.58 19.27
C HIS A 409 -20.49 -15.12 18.12
N PRO A 410 -19.87 -14.28 17.27
CA PRO A 410 -19.03 -14.78 16.19
C PRO A 410 -17.92 -15.67 16.77
N SER A 411 -17.52 -16.70 16.03
CA SER A 411 -16.45 -17.61 16.46
C SER A 411 -15.16 -16.84 16.58
N SER A 412 -14.88 -16.30 17.76
CA SER A 412 -13.56 -15.91 18.15
C SER A 412 -12.80 -17.21 18.40
N SER A 413 -12.25 -17.79 17.33
CA SER A 413 -10.99 -18.49 17.51
C SER A 413 -10.00 -17.44 18.00
N SER A 414 -10.01 -17.19 19.31
CA SER A 414 -8.89 -16.63 20.07
C SER A 414 -7.58 -17.36 19.77
N ALA A 415 -7.64 -18.51 19.08
CA ALA A 415 -6.53 -19.26 18.52
C ALA A 415 -6.02 -18.82 17.13
N ASP A 416 -6.80 -18.11 16.29
CA ASP A 416 -6.32 -17.62 14.97
C ASP A 416 -5.80 -16.18 15.01
N TYR A 417 -6.08 -15.44 16.08
CA TYR A 417 -5.58 -14.09 16.29
C TYR A 417 -4.47 -14.12 17.32
N SER A 418 -3.24 -14.40 16.86
CA SER A 418 -2.06 -13.98 17.63
C SER A 418 -2.22 -12.48 17.89
N PRO A 419 -1.98 -11.96 19.11
CA PRO A 419 -1.85 -10.53 19.33
C PRO A 419 -0.74 -10.03 18.43
N ARG A 420 -1.13 -9.44 17.30
CA ARG A 420 -0.25 -8.77 16.35
C ARG A 420 -0.24 -7.31 16.76
N ALA A 421 0.95 -6.72 16.74
CA ALA A 421 1.06 -5.29 16.97
C ALA A 421 0.28 -4.56 15.86
N THR A 422 -0.26 -3.38 16.16
CA THR A 422 -1.09 -2.62 15.21
C THR A 422 -0.34 -2.20 13.94
N ASP A 423 0.99 -2.37 13.92
CA ASP A 423 1.94 -2.14 12.84
C ASP A 423 2.41 -3.42 12.09
N ASP A 424 1.83 -4.60 12.36
CA ASP A 424 2.10 -5.85 11.60
C ASP A 424 1.51 -5.80 10.18
N ASN A 425 2.09 -6.59 9.25
CA ASN A 425 1.78 -6.61 7.81
C ASN A 425 0.26 -6.66 7.56
N LEU A 426 -0.30 -5.50 7.18
CA LEU A 426 -1.71 -5.28 6.86
C LEU A 426 -2.26 -6.20 5.75
N PHE A 427 -1.44 -6.82 4.88
CA PHE A 427 -1.95 -7.81 3.90
C PHE A 427 -2.19 -9.18 4.54
N HIS A 428 -1.58 -9.49 5.69
CA HIS A 428 -1.97 -10.65 6.51
C HIS A 428 -3.31 -10.46 7.22
N ARG A 429 -3.92 -9.27 7.10
CA ARG A 429 -5.31 -9.00 7.51
C ARG A 429 -6.31 -9.33 6.39
N THR A 430 -5.87 -10.03 5.34
CA THR A 430 -6.72 -10.53 4.25
C THR A 430 -8.04 -11.06 4.80
N LEU A 431 -9.12 -10.39 4.38
CA LEU A 431 -10.50 -10.85 4.46
C LEU A 431 -11.14 -10.89 5.85
N LEU A 432 -10.47 -10.44 6.92
CA LEU A 432 -11.11 -10.36 8.23
C LEU A 432 -12.13 -9.21 8.25
N PRO A 433 -13.43 -9.49 8.42
CA PRO A 433 -14.43 -8.45 8.56
C PRO A 433 -14.26 -7.82 9.94
N SER A 434 -13.61 -6.67 10.02
CA SER A 434 -13.60 -5.92 11.27
C SER A 434 -13.79 -4.44 11.00
N VAL A 435 -15.04 -4.00 11.11
CA VAL A 435 -15.30 -2.67 11.66
C VAL A 435 -15.02 -2.83 13.15
N THR A 436 -13.95 -2.24 13.67
CA THR A 436 -13.77 -2.18 15.13
C THR A 436 -14.68 -1.08 15.68
N SER A 437 -15.20 -1.29 16.89
CA SER A 437 -15.95 -0.27 17.62
C SER A 437 -15.14 1.03 17.77
N VAL A 438 -13.80 0.94 17.92
CA VAL A 438 -12.89 2.10 17.92
C VAL A 438 -13.07 2.93 16.65
N ILE A 439 -12.93 2.30 15.49
CA ILE A 439 -12.94 3.01 14.21
C ILE A 439 -14.33 3.59 13.96
N ASN A 440 -15.38 2.80 14.22
CA ASN A 440 -16.75 3.26 14.07
C ASN A 440 -17.03 4.50 14.92
N ARG A 441 -16.69 4.45 16.22
CA ARG A 441 -16.92 5.54 17.17
C ARG A 441 -16.04 6.76 16.85
N ALA A 442 -14.76 6.56 16.54
CA ALA A 442 -13.86 7.66 16.19
C ALA A 442 -14.38 8.48 15.01
N VAL A 443 -14.94 7.80 14.00
CA VAL A 443 -15.56 8.47 12.85
C VAL A 443 -16.90 9.08 13.24
N ALA A 444 -17.83 8.30 13.80
CA ALA A 444 -19.20 8.74 14.08
C ALA A 444 -19.27 9.92 15.07
N CYS A 445 -18.46 9.90 16.13
CA CYS A 445 -18.48 10.91 17.17
C CYS A 445 -17.85 12.25 16.73
N GLY A 446 -17.04 12.24 15.66
CA GLY A 446 -16.37 13.44 15.15
C GLY A 446 -17.23 14.33 14.24
N HIS A 447 -18.52 14.05 14.03
CA HIS A 447 -19.35 14.81 13.06
C HIS A 447 -20.31 15.79 13.75
N ALA A 448 -21.01 15.32 14.79
CA ALA A 448 -21.89 16.17 15.59
C ALA A 448 -21.10 17.00 16.62
N PRO A 449 -21.68 18.09 17.15
CA PRO A 449 -21.16 18.69 18.37
C PRO A 449 -21.11 17.66 19.52
N PRO A 450 -20.14 17.75 20.44
CA PRO A 450 -20.05 16.80 21.55
C PRO A 450 -21.34 16.79 22.38
N VAL A 451 -21.91 15.61 22.58
CA VAL A 451 -22.98 15.40 23.56
C VAL A 451 -22.29 15.16 24.90
N SER A 452 -22.07 16.18 25.74
CA SER A 452 -21.29 15.93 26.97
C SER A 452 -22.00 14.95 27.90
N ALA A 453 -21.27 13.98 28.45
CA ALA A 453 -21.77 13.11 29.51
C ALA A 453 -22.25 13.89 30.75
N SER A 454 -21.83 15.15 30.93
CA SER A 454 -22.35 16.06 31.96
C SER A 454 -23.79 16.53 31.71
N ASP A 455 -24.23 16.53 30.45
CA ASP A 455 -25.47 17.18 30.01
C ASP A 455 -26.63 16.18 29.89
N VAL A 456 -26.31 14.88 29.75
CA VAL A 456 -27.27 13.79 29.68
C VAL A 456 -26.95 12.82 30.82
N SER A 457 -27.81 12.61 31.81
CA SER A 457 -27.56 11.68 32.92
C SER A 457 -27.80 10.21 32.53
N ALA A 458 -27.45 9.27 33.42
CA ALA A 458 -27.84 7.86 33.24
C ALA A 458 -29.37 7.68 33.28
N GLU A 459 -30.08 8.54 34.03
CA GLU A 459 -31.53 8.61 34.06
C GLU A 459 -32.11 9.12 32.73
N ASP A 460 -31.48 10.10 32.08
CA ASP A 460 -31.90 10.57 30.75
C ASP A 460 -31.67 9.49 29.68
N LEU A 461 -30.55 8.76 29.77
CA LEU A 461 -30.34 7.58 28.92
C LEU A 461 -31.45 6.55 29.11
N LYS A 462 -31.90 6.29 30.34
CA LYS A 462 -33.02 5.35 30.59
C LYS A 462 -34.29 5.73 29.82
N LEU A 463 -34.65 7.02 29.81
CA LEU A 463 -35.80 7.52 29.06
C LEU A 463 -35.58 7.38 27.54
N TRP A 464 -34.40 7.75 27.06
CA TRP A 464 -34.02 7.61 25.66
C TRP A 464 -34.11 6.15 25.18
N ILE A 465 -33.70 5.19 26.00
CA ILE A 465 -33.79 3.75 25.70
C ILE A 465 -35.25 3.29 25.61
N SER A 466 -36.11 3.81 26.49
CA SER A 466 -37.55 3.52 26.42
C SER A 466 -38.13 3.95 25.07
N ASP A 467 -37.76 5.13 24.57
CA ASP A 467 -38.22 5.60 23.26
C ASP A 467 -37.75 4.70 22.11
N LEU A 468 -36.53 4.13 22.20
CA LEU A 468 -36.04 3.18 21.19
C LEU A 468 -36.85 1.89 21.18
N ASN A 469 -37.22 1.40 22.36
CA ASN A 469 -38.02 0.18 22.50
C ASN A 469 -39.46 0.34 21.98
N ASP A 470 -40.01 1.55 22.07
CA ASP A 470 -41.30 1.86 21.46
C ASP A 470 -41.25 1.84 19.92
N LEU A 471 -40.08 2.15 19.33
CA LEU A 471 -39.85 2.15 17.89
C LEU A 471 -39.47 0.77 17.33
N SER A 472 -38.79 -0.06 18.12
CA SER A 472 -38.26 -1.35 17.69
C SER A 472 -38.23 -2.35 18.83
N ILE A 473 -38.63 -3.60 18.54
CA ILE A 473 -38.45 -4.73 19.47
C ILE A 473 -36.98 -4.93 19.86
N ALA A 474 -36.05 -4.46 19.04
CA ALA A 474 -34.62 -4.52 19.28
C ALA A 474 -34.00 -3.14 19.59
N GLY A 475 -34.79 -2.17 20.07
CA GLY A 475 -34.33 -0.82 20.38
C GLY A 475 -33.08 -0.81 21.28
N GLU A 476 -33.12 -1.59 22.37
CA GLU A 476 -31.99 -1.84 23.26
C GLU A 476 -30.72 -2.37 22.55
N ALA A 477 -30.86 -3.23 21.55
CA ALA A 477 -29.71 -3.78 20.82
C ALA A 477 -29.00 -2.73 19.93
N THR A 478 -29.58 -1.54 19.76
CA THR A 478 -29.05 -0.47 18.91
C THR A 478 -28.41 0.69 19.70
N MET A 479 -28.31 0.55 21.02
CA MET A 479 -27.83 1.60 21.93
C MET A 479 -26.31 1.88 21.83
N ASP A 480 -25.52 0.94 21.32
CA ASP A 480 -24.08 0.86 21.59
C ASP A 480 -23.26 2.04 21.05
N SER A 481 -23.44 2.40 19.78
CA SER A 481 -22.38 3.18 19.11
C SER A 481 -22.51 4.69 19.29
N MET A 482 -23.75 5.20 19.31
CA MET A 482 -24.01 6.65 19.33
C MET A 482 -24.09 7.21 20.75
N ALA A 483 -24.61 6.43 21.72
CA ALA A 483 -24.58 6.83 23.12
C ALA A 483 -23.14 6.89 23.64
N ALA A 484 -22.23 6.05 23.14
CA ALA A 484 -20.82 6.07 23.52
C ALA A 484 -20.10 7.39 23.17
N CYS A 485 -20.59 8.13 22.17
CA CYS A 485 -20.00 9.41 21.76
C CYS A 485 -20.01 10.48 22.84
N ARG A 486 -20.81 10.31 23.90
CA ARG A 486 -20.85 11.26 25.01
C ARG A 486 -19.58 11.34 25.86
N HIS A 487 -18.74 10.31 25.77
CA HIS A 487 -17.42 10.25 26.39
C HIS A 487 -16.29 10.59 25.41
N TRP A 488 -16.63 10.98 24.18
CA TRP A 488 -15.67 11.34 23.15
C TRP A 488 -15.29 12.82 23.28
N THR A 489 -14.03 13.09 23.60
CA THR A 489 -13.52 14.45 23.86
C THR A 489 -12.58 14.98 22.79
N ILE A 490 -12.39 14.21 21.70
CA ILE A 490 -11.44 14.55 20.64
C ILE A 490 -12.16 15.31 19.53
N GLU A 491 -11.78 16.58 19.35
CA GLU A 491 -12.34 17.47 18.33
C GLU A 491 -11.66 17.28 16.96
N PRO A 492 -12.43 17.09 15.88
CA PRO A 492 -11.89 16.95 14.53
C PRO A 492 -11.20 18.25 14.08
N TYR A 493 -10.27 18.16 13.13
CA TYR A 493 -9.70 19.35 12.49
C TYR A 493 -10.75 20.12 11.68
N GLU A 494 -11.67 19.40 11.03
CA GLU A 494 -12.78 19.96 10.27
C GLU A 494 -14.00 19.04 10.40
N ALA A 495 -15.19 19.62 10.57
CA ALA A 495 -16.46 18.92 10.48
C ALA A 495 -17.43 19.71 9.60
N TYR A 496 -18.12 19.03 8.68
CA TYR A 496 -19.14 19.63 7.84
C TYR A 496 -20.52 19.42 8.48
N ARG A 497 -21.17 20.51 8.93
CA ARG A 497 -22.47 20.49 9.64
C ARG A 497 -23.61 21.15 8.85
N GLY A 498 -23.36 21.45 7.57
CA GLY A 498 -24.31 22.06 6.65
C GLY A 498 -23.73 23.25 5.88
N PRO A 499 -24.54 23.92 5.05
CA PRO A 499 -25.99 23.72 4.89
C PRO A 499 -26.35 22.36 4.27
N TRP A 500 -27.53 21.83 4.61
CA TRP A 500 -28.03 20.54 4.09
C TRP A 500 -29.27 20.66 3.20
N SER A 501 -29.80 21.88 3.05
CA SER A 501 -30.96 22.17 2.22
C SER A 501 -30.70 23.38 1.31
N VAL A 502 -31.35 23.42 0.15
CA VAL A 502 -31.29 24.57 -0.77
C VAL A 502 -31.81 25.83 -0.07
N GLU A 503 -32.82 25.69 0.79
CA GLU A 503 -33.37 26.78 1.62
C GLU A 503 -32.31 27.38 2.56
N ASP A 504 -31.42 26.55 3.09
CA ASP A 504 -30.31 26.96 3.97
C ASP A 504 -29.04 27.37 3.20
N GLY A 505 -29.06 27.38 1.86
CA GLY A 505 -27.93 27.77 1.01
C GLY A 505 -27.06 26.63 0.48
N LEU A 506 -27.58 25.39 0.43
CA LEU A 506 -26.92 24.31 -0.30
C LEU A 506 -26.93 24.59 -1.81
N ASN A 507 -25.76 24.52 -2.44
CA ASN A 507 -25.62 24.74 -3.88
C ASN A 507 -26.16 23.57 -4.70
N VAL A 508 -26.68 23.89 -5.89
CA VAL A 508 -27.13 22.88 -6.87
C VAL A 508 -25.94 22.08 -7.39
N THR A 509 -26.07 20.75 -7.45
CA THR A 509 -25.00 19.88 -7.94
C THR A 509 -24.92 19.91 -9.46
N SER A 510 -23.72 19.78 -10.03
CA SER A 510 -23.53 19.83 -11.49
C SER A 510 -24.11 18.63 -12.25
N PHE A 511 -24.52 17.59 -11.54
CA PHE A 511 -25.37 16.51 -12.05
C PHE A 511 -26.29 16.00 -10.92
N PRO A 512 -27.55 15.62 -11.20
CA PRO A 512 -28.45 15.18 -10.13
C PRO A 512 -28.05 13.80 -9.57
N ILE A 513 -28.14 13.67 -8.25
CA ILE A 513 -27.83 12.47 -7.48
C ILE A 513 -29.03 11.52 -7.49
N LEU A 514 -28.79 10.23 -7.69
CA LEU A 514 -29.81 9.19 -7.53
C LEU A 514 -29.80 8.66 -6.09
N PHE A 515 -30.82 9.00 -5.33
CA PHE A 515 -31.08 8.43 -4.01
C PHE A 515 -31.92 7.15 -4.16
N ILE A 516 -31.49 6.08 -3.52
CA ILE A 516 -32.18 4.79 -3.53
C ILE A 516 -32.56 4.39 -2.13
N ARG A 517 -33.78 3.90 -1.99
CA ARG A 517 -34.33 3.56 -0.70
C ARG A 517 -35.33 2.41 -0.77
N ASN A 518 -35.22 1.49 0.19
CA ASN A 518 -36.24 0.46 0.38
C ASN A 518 -37.42 1.03 1.19
N THR A 519 -38.64 0.56 0.92
CA THR A 519 -39.84 0.91 1.70
C THR A 519 -39.69 0.58 3.18
N ALA A 520 -38.99 -0.51 3.51
CA ALA A 520 -38.74 -0.94 4.88
C ALA A 520 -37.27 -1.35 5.08
N ASP A 521 -36.37 -0.38 5.21
CA ASP A 521 -34.98 -0.66 5.61
C ASP A 521 -34.77 -0.29 7.11
N PRO A 522 -34.13 -1.18 7.90
CA PRO A 522 -34.07 -1.10 9.37
C PRO A 522 -33.04 -0.09 9.91
N ALA A 523 -32.27 0.57 9.05
CA ALA A 523 -31.10 1.35 9.43
C ALA A 523 -31.10 2.79 8.90
N THR A 524 -31.79 3.08 7.79
CA THR A 524 -31.69 4.38 7.07
C THR A 524 -33.03 4.92 6.54
N PRO A 525 -34.11 4.89 7.35
CA PRO A 525 -35.55 4.78 7.00
C PRO A 525 -36.04 5.63 5.81
N LEU A 526 -37.12 5.19 5.13
CA LEU A 526 -37.64 5.90 3.94
C LEU A 526 -37.82 7.43 4.13
N PRO A 527 -38.37 7.90 5.27
CA PRO A 527 -38.42 9.33 5.59
C PRO A 527 -37.08 10.07 5.51
N SER A 528 -35.95 9.41 5.78
CA SER A 528 -34.62 10.01 5.63
C SER A 528 -34.29 10.29 4.16
N ALA A 529 -34.57 9.35 3.24
CA ALA A 529 -34.35 9.55 1.81
C ALA A 529 -35.30 10.62 1.23
N GLU A 530 -36.57 10.62 1.64
CA GLU A 530 -37.55 11.65 1.27
C GLU A 530 -37.09 13.04 1.73
N LYS A 531 -36.66 13.15 2.99
CA LYS A 531 -36.11 14.38 3.55
C LYS A 531 -34.90 14.86 2.75
N MET A 532 -33.90 14.00 2.55
CA MET A 532 -32.69 14.37 1.82
C MET A 532 -32.97 14.76 0.37
N THR A 533 -33.86 14.03 -0.32
CA THR A 533 -34.27 14.36 -1.70
C THR A 533 -34.90 15.75 -1.76
N LYS A 534 -35.82 16.03 -0.82
CA LYS A 534 -36.47 17.34 -0.72
C LYS A 534 -35.46 18.44 -0.40
N SER A 535 -34.54 18.21 0.54
CA SER A 535 -33.54 19.20 0.95
C SER A 535 -32.57 19.56 -0.17
N PHE A 536 -32.09 18.57 -0.95
CA PHE A 536 -31.20 18.81 -2.10
C PHE A 536 -31.92 19.46 -3.30
N GLY A 537 -33.26 19.36 -3.34
CA GLY A 537 -34.09 19.93 -4.38
C GLY A 537 -34.14 19.09 -5.67
N PRO A 538 -35.16 19.32 -6.52
CA PRO A 538 -35.43 18.50 -7.69
C PRO A 538 -34.36 18.59 -8.79
N ASP A 539 -33.57 19.66 -8.79
CA ASP A 539 -32.48 19.88 -9.74
C ASP A 539 -31.19 19.13 -9.36
N SER A 540 -31.04 18.73 -8.09
CA SER A 540 -29.84 18.04 -7.58
C SER A 540 -30.11 16.61 -7.15
N ALA A 541 -31.37 16.18 -7.01
CA ALA A 541 -31.68 14.85 -6.48
C ALA A 541 -32.94 14.21 -7.11
N ARG A 542 -32.90 12.89 -7.24
CA ARG A 542 -34.04 12.05 -7.62
C ARG A 542 -34.12 10.83 -6.71
N LEU A 543 -35.32 10.51 -6.24
CA LEU A 543 -35.58 9.33 -5.42
C LEU A 543 -36.09 8.16 -6.27
N LEU A 544 -35.48 7.00 -6.09
CA LEU A 544 -35.97 5.69 -6.50
C LEU A 544 -36.36 4.89 -5.25
N ILE A 545 -37.60 4.39 -5.22
CA ILE A 545 -38.09 3.55 -4.13
C ILE A 545 -38.10 2.09 -4.58
N GLN A 546 -37.51 1.20 -3.79
CA GLN A 546 -37.60 -0.25 -3.95
C GLN A 546 -38.60 -0.81 -2.93
N ASP A 547 -39.60 -1.55 -3.41
CA ASP A 547 -40.64 -2.12 -2.57
C ASP A 547 -40.14 -3.42 -1.92
N GLY A 548 -39.41 -3.28 -0.80
CA GLY A 548 -38.78 -4.40 -0.13
C GLY A 548 -38.25 -4.11 1.27
N TYR A 549 -37.67 -5.16 1.86
CA TYR A 549 -37.05 -5.14 3.18
C TYR A 549 -35.51 -5.17 3.07
N GLY A 550 -34.82 -5.04 4.20
CA GLY A 550 -33.35 -5.18 4.26
C GLY A 550 -32.61 -3.86 4.11
N HIS A 551 -31.32 -3.83 4.43
CA HIS A 551 -30.54 -2.59 4.42
C HIS A 551 -29.86 -2.33 3.07
N CYS A 552 -30.14 -1.16 2.47
CA CYS A 552 -29.80 -0.80 1.08
C CYS A 552 -30.51 -1.67 0.04
N SER A 553 -30.57 -1.20 -1.21
CA SER A 553 -31.28 -1.88 -2.30
C SER A 553 -30.74 -3.28 -2.59
N LEU A 554 -29.45 -3.51 -2.38
CA LEU A 554 -28.79 -4.79 -2.62
C LEU A 554 -29.23 -5.91 -1.65
N ALA A 555 -29.96 -5.60 -0.57
CA ALA A 555 -30.42 -6.59 0.40
C ALA A 555 -31.54 -7.50 -0.13
N MET A 556 -32.25 -7.07 -1.17
CA MET A 556 -33.25 -7.89 -1.88
C MET A 556 -33.09 -7.73 -3.40
N PRO A 557 -33.14 -8.82 -4.17
CA PRO A 557 -33.05 -8.73 -5.62
C PRO A 557 -34.20 -7.91 -6.23
N SER A 558 -33.85 -6.96 -7.11
CA SER A 558 -34.79 -6.26 -7.99
C SER A 558 -34.12 -5.97 -9.32
N ILE A 559 -34.57 -6.67 -10.37
CA ILE A 559 -34.10 -6.40 -11.75
C ILE A 559 -34.45 -4.97 -12.16
N CYS A 560 -35.59 -4.44 -11.73
CA CYS A 560 -36.03 -3.07 -11.98
C CYS A 560 -35.02 -2.05 -11.42
N THR A 561 -34.67 -2.16 -10.13
CA THR A 561 -33.70 -1.25 -9.50
C THR A 561 -32.34 -1.33 -10.19
N ALA A 562 -31.86 -2.55 -10.48
CA ALA A 562 -30.57 -2.75 -11.12
C ALA A 562 -30.51 -2.15 -12.54
N LYS A 563 -31.59 -2.26 -13.33
CA LYS A 563 -31.69 -1.63 -14.65
C LYS A 563 -31.73 -0.10 -14.56
N THR A 564 -32.42 0.46 -13.56
CA THR A 564 -32.44 1.91 -13.32
C THR A 564 -31.05 2.42 -12.94
N VAL A 565 -30.36 1.75 -12.02
CA VAL A 565 -28.97 2.08 -11.64
C VAL A 565 -28.04 1.99 -12.85
N ARG A 566 -28.17 0.94 -13.65
CA ARG A 566 -27.41 0.77 -14.89
C ARG A 566 -27.63 1.95 -15.84
N SER A 567 -28.87 2.31 -16.15
CA SER A 567 -29.16 3.40 -17.09
C SER A 567 -28.69 4.77 -16.55
N TYR A 568 -28.76 4.97 -15.23
CA TYR A 568 -28.20 6.16 -14.60
C TYR A 568 -26.68 6.27 -14.79
N PHE A 569 -25.92 5.21 -14.45
CA PHE A 569 -24.47 5.24 -14.59
C PHE A 569 -24.03 5.28 -16.06
N LEU A 570 -24.57 4.39 -16.90
CA LEU A 570 -24.14 4.24 -18.29
C LEU A 570 -24.61 5.40 -19.16
N ASP A 571 -25.86 5.85 -19.00
CA ASP A 571 -26.50 6.78 -19.93
C ASP A 571 -26.79 8.16 -19.31
N GLY A 572 -26.68 8.29 -17.98
CA GLY A 572 -27.09 9.52 -17.27
C GLY A 572 -28.60 9.69 -17.17
N VAL A 573 -29.38 8.63 -17.38
CA VAL A 573 -30.84 8.69 -17.34
C VAL A 573 -31.33 8.56 -15.89
N LEU A 574 -32.05 9.57 -15.43
CA LEU A 574 -32.74 9.55 -14.13
C LEU A 574 -34.11 8.89 -14.25
N PRO A 575 -34.59 8.20 -13.20
CA PRO A 575 -35.96 7.70 -13.19
C PRO A 575 -36.98 8.84 -13.08
N ASP A 576 -38.19 8.56 -13.55
CA ASP A 576 -39.33 9.46 -13.40
C ASP A 576 -39.62 9.72 -11.91
N SER A 577 -40.25 10.86 -11.62
CA SER A 577 -40.52 11.25 -10.23
C SER A 577 -41.54 10.27 -9.63
N GLY A 578 -41.22 9.71 -8.46
CA GLY A 578 -42.06 8.69 -7.82
C GLY A 578 -41.96 7.32 -8.48
N THR A 579 -40.84 6.99 -9.10
CA THR A 579 -40.60 5.63 -9.61
C THR A 579 -40.48 4.64 -8.44
N HIS A 580 -41.25 3.55 -8.54
CA HIS A 580 -41.19 2.40 -7.66
C HIS A 580 -40.72 1.16 -8.43
N CYS A 581 -39.87 0.36 -7.79
CA CYS A 581 -39.40 -0.92 -8.30
C CYS A 581 -39.76 -2.05 -7.33
N ASP A 582 -40.53 -3.02 -7.81
CA ASP A 582 -40.81 -4.24 -7.05
C ASP A 582 -39.55 -5.10 -6.88
N VAL A 583 -39.49 -5.86 -5.78
CA VAL A 583 -38.52 -6.93 -5.57
C VAL A 583 -38.95 -8.21 -6.29
N ASP A 584 -37.98 -9.04 -6.65
CA ASP A 584 -38.24 -10.28 -7.39
C ASP A 584 -38.98 -11.32 -6.50
N ASP A 585 -40.03 -11.95 -7.05
CA ASP A 585 -40.90 -12.87 -6.32
C ASP A 585 -40.20 -14.12 -5.78
N GLY A 586 -40.68 -14.61 -4.62
CA GLY A 586 -40.29 -15.90 -4.06
C GLY A 586 -38.92 -15.95 -3.39
N PHE A 587 -38.25 -14.81 -3.24
CA PHE A 587 -36.95 -14.70 -2.58
C PHE A 587 -37.01 -14.99 -1.06
N LEU A 588 -38.04 -14.50 -0.37
CA LEU A 588 -38.24 -14.76 1.05
C LEU A 588 -38.84 -16.14 1.25
N PHE A 589 -38.17 -17.00 2.03
CA PHE A 589 -38.56 -18.39 2.26
C PHE A 589 -38.79 -19.17 0.94
N PRO A 590 -37.76 -19.36 0.11
CA PRO A 590 -37.92 -19.87 -1.25
C PRO A 590 -38.57 -21.27 -1.28
N GLY A 591 -39.46 -21.49 -2.25
CA GLY A 591 -40.11 -22.79 -2.53
C GLY A 591 -39.53 -23.50 -3.75
N GLU A 592 -39.98 -24.72 -4.04
CA GLU A 592 -39.47 -25.55 -5.15
C GLU A 592 -39.58 -24.87 -6.53
N SER A 593 -40.57 -24.00 -6.73
CA SER A 593 -40.78 -23.26 -7.98
C SER A 593 -39.82 -22.10 -8.21
N TYR A 594 -39.10 -21.62 -7.18
CA TYR A 594 -38.24 -20.43 -7.28
C TYR A 594 -37.13 -20.58 -8.33
N HIS A 595 -36.44 -21.73 -8.32
CA HIS A 595 -35.43 -22.05 -9.33
C HIS A 595 -36.02 -22.22 -10.73
N THR A 596 -37.30 -22.63 -10.82
CA THR A 596 -38.00 -22.75 -12.10
C THR A 596 -38.28 -21.37 -12.68
N THR A 597 -38.76 -20.42 -11.88
CA THR A 597 -38.98 -19.02 -12.29
C THR A 597 -37.69 -18.37 -12.78
N MET A 598 -36.58 -18.56 -12.07
CA MET A 598 -35.26 -18.05 -12.49
C MET A 598 -34.79 -18.57 -13.86
N ASN A 599 -35.11 -19.82 -14.18
CA ASN A 599 -34.74 -20.42 -15.46
C ASN A 599 -35.59 -19.92 -16.64
N THR A 600 -36.70 -19.21 -16.38
CA THR A 600 -37.55 -18.63 -17.43
C THR A 600 -37.13 -17.21 -17.84
N LEU A 601 -36.21 -16.57 -17.11
CA LEU A 601 -35.73 -15.22 -17.44
C LEU A 601 -34.90 -15.21 -18.74
N PRO A 602 -34.96 -14.11 -19.53
CA PRO A 602 -34.02 -13.88 -20.63
C PRO A 602 -32.56 -14.01 -20.16
N PRO A 603 -31.61 -14.47 -21.00
CA PRO A 603 -30.24 -14.75 -20.55
C PRO A 603 -29.54 -13.57 -19.85
N GLY A 604 -29.73 -12.34 -20.32
CA GLY A 604 -29.17 -11.13 -19.70
C GLY A 604 -29.80 -10.79 -18.35
N ASP A 605 -31.12 -10.97 -18.23
CA ASP A 605 -31.87 -10.76 -16.98
C ASP A 605 -31.56 -11.88 -15.97
N ARG A 606 -31.31 -13.10 -16.43
CA ARG A 606 -30.88 -14.21 -15.58
C ARG A 606 -29.52 -13.95 -14.93
N ALA A 607 -28.53 -13.50 -15.71
CA ALA A 607 -27.21 -13.17 -15.17
C ALA A 607 -27.28 -12.02 -14.15
N LEU A 608 -28.14 -11.03 -14.40
CA LEU A 608 -28.39 -9.94 -13.47
C LEU A 608 -29.07 -10.42 -12.19
N ALA A 609 -30.10 -11.26 -12.29
CA ALA A 609 -30.79 -11.84 -11.14
C ALA A 609 -29.86 -12.72 -10.29
N GLU A 610 -29.00 -13.54 -10.90
CA GLU A 610 -27.99 -14.33 -10.19
C GLU A 610 -26.98 -13.45 -9.43
N ALA A 611 -26.54 -12.33 -10.03
CA ALA A 611 -25.66 -11.38 -9.37
C ALA A 611 -26.36 -10.71 -8.18
N LEU A 612 -27.62 -10.29 -8.35
CA LEU A 612 -28.43 -9.69 -7.30
C LEU A 612 -28.68 -10.65 -6.12
N MET A 613 -28.91 -11.94 -6.39
CA MET A 613 -29.00 -12.95 -5.32
C MET A 613 -27.72 -13.04 -4.50
N ARG A 614 -26.56 -13.12 -5.14
CA ARG A 614 -25.27 -13.16 -4.43
C ARG A 614 -24.99 -11.87 -3.66
N LEU A 615 -25.44 -10.72 -4.17
CA LEU A 615 -25.36 -9.44 -3.46
C LEU A 615 -26.25 -9.41 -2.21
N SER A 616 -27.40 -10.07 -2.26
CA SER A 616 -28.37 -10.14 -1.15
C SER A 616 -27.99 -11.15 -0.06
N GLU A 617 -27.10 -12.10 -0.35
CA GLU A 617 -26.58 -13.05 0.64
C GLU A 617 -25.69 -12.34 1.67
N GLU A 618 -25.82 -12.74 2.94
CA GLU A 618 -24.84 -12.38 3.96
C GLU A 618 -23.46 -12.97 3.60
N PRO A 619 -22.37 -12.25 3.86
CA PRO A 619 -21.04 -12.84 3.73
C PRO A 619 -20.87 -14.05 4.63
N THR A 620 -20.71 -15.22 4.03
CA THR A 620 -20.09 -16.34 4.73
C THR A 620 -18.59 -16.08 4.84
N SER A 621 -17.99 -16.43 5.98
CA SER A 621 -16.54 -16.36 6.16
C SER A 621 -15.85 -17.08 5.00
N PHE A 622 -14.81 -16.46 4.46
CA PHE A 622 -14.13 -16.91 3.24
C PHE A 622 -13.54 -18.31 3.46
N SER A 623 -14.29 -19.36 3.12
CA SER A 623 -13.73 -20.69 3.01
C SER A 623 -12.97 -20.74 1.70
N ALA A 624 -11.66 -20.57 1.77
CA ALA A 624 -10.73 -20.94 0.71
C ALA A 624 -10.77 -22.48 0.51
N ARG A 625 -11.88 -22.99 0.00
CA ARG A 625 -12.10 -24.39 -0.39
C ARG A 625 -12.91 -24.46 -1.67
N LYS A 626 -12.34 -23.97 -2.76
CA LYS A 626 -12.60 -24.57 -4.08
C LYS A 626 -11.27 -24.96 -4.69
N THR A 627 -10.77 -26.11 -4.25
CA THR A 627 -9.81 -26.90 -5.02
C THR A 627 -10.46 -27.18 -6.38
N VAL A 628 -9.84 -26.68 -7.45
CA VAL A 628 -10.17 -27.02 -8.82
C VAL A 628 -10.02 -28.54 -8.98
N ARG A 629 -11.11 -29.30 -8.92
CA ARG A 629 -11.13 -30.71 -9.30
C ARG A 629 -11.10 -30.78 -10.82
N CYS A 630 -9.92 -31.02 -11.38
CA CYS A 630 -9.76 -31.48 -12.75
C CYS A 630 -10.28 -32.94 -12.84
N PRO A 631 -11.15 -33.31 -13.79
CA PRO A 631 -11.64 -34.67 -13.91
C PRO A 631 -10.65 -35.48 -14.74
N LEU A 632 -9.87 -36.35 -14.09
CA LEU A 632 -9.09 -37.38 -14.78
C LEU A 632 -9.48 -38.77 -14.26
N LEU A 633 -10.16 -39.46 -15.16
CA LEU A 633 -10.24 -40.91 -15.43
C LEU A 633 -9.58 -41.84 -14.41
N GLY A 634 -10.42 -42.77 -13.93
CA GLY A 634 -10.04 -43.76 -12.94
C GLY A 634 -8.98 -44.74 -13.39
N LEU A 635 -8.20 -45.19 -12.41
CA LEU A 635 -7.52 -46.49 -12.43
C LEU A 635 -7.45 -46.99 -10.98
N GLN A 636 -8.09 -48.13 -10.76
CA GLN A 636 -7.99 -48.95 -9.56
C GLN A 636 -6.55 -49.42 -9.34
N ARG A 637 -6.12 -49.50 -8.06
CA ARG A 637 -5.42 -50.64 -7.40
C ARG A 637 -4.73 -50.13 -6.11
N ARG A 638 -5.21 -50.51 -4.93
CA ARG A 638 -4.92 -51.72 -4.12
C ARG A 638 -3.92 -51.44 -2.98
N ASN A 639 -4.48 -51.52 -1.78
CA ASN A 639 -3.86 -51.77 -0.47
C ASN A 639 -2.52 -52.50 -0.50
N TRP A 640 -1.57 -52.04 0.34
CA TRP A 640 -0.75 -52.90 1.18
C TRP A 640 -0.51 -52.25 2.55
N MET A 641 -1.02 -52.92 3.59
CA MET A 641 -0.62 -52.75 4.99
C MET A 641 0.77 -53.35 5.20
N LEU A 642 1.59 -52.76 6.06
CA LEU A 642 2.54 -53.50 6.89
C LEU A 642 2.77 -52.78 8.23
N ARG A 643 2.33 -53.44 9.30
CA ARG A 643 2.67 -53.21 10.71
C ARG A 643 4.00 -53.92 11.00
N ILE A 644 4.93 -53.27 11.72
CA ILE A 644 5.82 -53.95 12.68
C ILE A 644 6.00 -53.06 13.93
N LEU A 645 5.82 -53.69 15.08
CA LEU A 645 5.95 -53.18 16.45
C LEU A 645 7.42 -53.18 16.91
N SER A 646 7.86 -52.20 17.72
CA SER A 646 8.57 -52.50 18.98
C SER A 646 8.70 -51.29 19.94
N ARG A 647 8.11 -51.49 21.12
CA ARG A 647 8.49 -51.11 22.50
C ARG A 647 9.33 -49.85 22.79
N SER A 648 8.66 -48.93 23.51
CA SER A 648 8.97 -48.49 24.89
C SER A 648 10.39 -48.00 25.24
N ARG A 649 10.51 -46.70 25.52
CA ARG A 649 10.96 -46.18 26.83
C ARG A 649 10.51 -44.72 27.00
N ARG A 650 9.71 -44.47 28.05
CA ARG A 650 9.40 -43.13 28.57
C ARG A 650 10.58 -42.63 29.39
N SER A 651 10.91 -41.35 29.28
CA SER A 651 11.55 -40.57 30.35
C SER A 651 11.16 -39.11 30.17
N ALA A 652 10.30 -38.65 31.07
CA ALA A 652 10.00 -37.24 31.28
C ALA A 652 11.18 -36.59 32.01
N LEU A 653 11.58 -35.39 31.60
CA LEU A 653 12.45 -34.53 32.40
C LEU A 653 11.79 -33.17 32.59
N VAL A 654 11.53 -32.94 33.87
CA VAL A 654 10.99 -31.76 34.54
C VAL A 654 12.08 -30.68 34.61
N ALA A 655 11.68 -29.43 34.39
CA ALA A 655 12.51 -28.24 34.55
C ALA A 655 12.84 -27.96 36.03
N PRO A 656 14.04 -27.45 36.37
CA PRO A 656 14.28 -26.84 37.67
C PRO A 656 14.40 -25.31 37.58
N SER A 657 13.72 -24.66 38.50
CA SER A 657 13.84 -23.27 38.92
C SER A 657 15.19 -22.99 39.61
N PRO A 658 15.76 -21.77 39.55
CA PRO A 658 17.04 -21.48 40.17
C PRO A 658 16.84 -20.99 41.62
N THR A 659 17.57 -21.63 42.54
CA THR A 659 17.71 -21.21 43.93
C THR A 659 18.92 -20.29 44.10
N CYS A 660 18.70 -19.25 44.91
CA CYS A 660 19.64 -18.24 45.33
C CYS A 660 20.77 -18.84 46.20
N ARG A 661 22.04 -18.53 45.90
CA ARG A 661 23.17 -18.72 46.83
C ARG A 661 24.03 -17.46 46.89
N ARG A 662 24.07 -16.88 48.09
CA ARG A 662 24.96 -15.80 48.51
C ARG A 662 26.41 -16.32 48.59
N GLN A 663 27.37 -15.51 48.14
CA GLN A 663 28.75 -15.56 48.62
C GLN A 663 29.12 -14.21 49.23
N LEU A 664 29.77 -14.30 50.39
CA LEU A 664 30.24 -13.24 51.27
C LEU A 664 31.76 -13.11 51.15
N PHE A 665 32.23 -11.85 51.20
CA PHE A 665 33.59 -11.34 51.41
C PHE A 665 34.63 -11.33 50.28
N GLY A 666 35.13 -10.12 50.00
CA GLY A 666 36.34 -9.85 49.20
C GLY A 666 36.40 -8.39 48.71
N TRP A 667 36.87 -7.47 49.56
CA TRP A 667 37.01 -6.03 49.28
C TRP A 667 38.03 -5.70 48.18
N GLY A 668 37.70 -4.71 47.35
CA GLY A 668 38.64 -4.09 46.39
C GLY A 668 37.94 -3.23 45.32
N LYS A 669 37.23 -2.16 45.72
CA LYS A 669 36.63 -1.19 44.78
C LYS A 669 37.73 -0.40 44.05
N LYS A 670 37.95 -0.69 42.76
CA LYS A 670 38.16 0.38 41.77
C LYS A 670 36.85 0.53 41.01
N GLN A 671 36.17 1.64 41.28
CA GLN A 671 34.96 2.05 40.60
C GLN A 671 35.35 2.33 39.14
N ALA A 672 35.07 1.38 38.25
CA ALA A 672 35.07 1.69 36.83
C ALA A 672 33.98 2.74 36.61
N SER A 673 34.37 3.89 36.07
CA SER A 673 33.44 4.90 35.60
C SER A 673 32.39 4.22 34.69
N PRO A 674 31.10 4.57 34.81
CA PRO A 674 30.12 4.08 33.87
C PRO A 674 30.56 4.51 32.45
N PRO A 675 30.33 3.68 31.41
CA PRO A 675 30.54 4.12 30.05
C PRO A 675 29.74 5.42 29.83
N PRO A 676 30.29 6.42 29.11
CA PRO A 676 29.61 7.69 28.92
C PRO A 676 28.23 7.43 28.32
N THR A 677 27.21 7.92 29.00
CA THR A 677 25.81 7.86 28.56
C THR A 677 25.75 8.46 27.16
N ALA A 678 25.39 7.66 26.15
CA ALA A 678 25.18 8.16 24.81
C ALA A 678 24.16 9.31 24.89
N THR A 679 24.50 10.47 24.34
CA THR A 679 23.63 11.64 24.33
C THR A 679 22.40 11.32 23.49
N ILE A 680 21.30 10.93 24.14
CA ILE A 680 20.02 10.71 23.47
C ILE A 680 19.48 12.07 23.07
N LEU A 681 19.59 12.42 21.77
CA LEU A 681 18.86 13.56 21.21
C LEU A 681 17.39 13.15 21.09
N ALA A 682 16.48 13.97 21.62
CA ALA A 682 15.05 13.82 21.41
C ALA A 682 14.68 14.23 19.96
N GLU A 683 13.55 13.75 19.44
CA GLU A 683 13.14 13.97 18.03
C GLU A 683 12.95 15.45 17.66
N ASP A 684 12.66 16.30 18.64
CA ASP A 684 12.54 17.76 18.52
C ASP A 684 13.90 18.48 18.54
N ASN A 685 15.01 17.77 18.82
CA ASN A 685 16.35 18.34 19.00
C ASN A 685 17.40 17.70 18.07
N LEU A 686 17.05 17.51 16.79
CA LEU A 686 17.93 16.87 15.80
C LEU A 686 18.72 17.86 14.94
N PHE A 687 18.36 19.14 14.94
CA PHE A 687 19.07 20.13 14.13
C PHE A 687 20.22 20.77 14.92
N HIS A 688 21.45 20.61 14.44
CA HIS A 688 22.63 21.29 14.99
C HIS A 688 23.52 21.80 13.85
N PRO A 689 23.94 23.07 13.86
CA PRO A 689 24.99 23.55 12.95
C PRO A 689 26.23 22.65 13.05
N LEU A 690 26.84 22.28 11.92
CA LEU A 690 27.90 21.26 11.89
C LEU A 690 29.05 21.61 12.84
N SER A 691 29.41 22.88 12.97
CA SER A 691 30.44 23.33 13.93
C SER A 691 30.10 23.16 15.41
N LYS A 692 28.81 23.09 15.73
CA LYS A 692 28.28 22.95 17.10
C LYS A 692 27.69 21.56 17.37
N SER A 693 27.82 20.64 16.42
CA SER A 693 27.28 19.29 16.56
C SER A 693 27.82 18.60 17.81
N PRO A 694 26.98 17.89 18.58
CA PRO A 694 27.44 17.05 19.69
C PRO A 694 28.28 15.84 19.21
N PHE A 695 28.31 15.58 17.90
CA PHE A 695 29.04 14.46 17.30
C PHE A 695 30.33 14.94 16.62
N PRO A 696 31.53 14.57 17.12
CA PRO A 696 32.80 15.02 16.56
C PRO A 696 32.98 14.73 15.06
N GLN A 697 32.37 13.64 14.57
CA GLN A 697 32.43 13.26 13.16
C GLN A 697 31.74 14.29 12.24
N LEU A 698 30.64 14.90 12.68
CA LEU A 698 29.92 15.92 11.93
C LEU A 698 30.62 17.29 12.00
N VAL A 699 31.28 17.57 13.13
CA VAL A 699 32.19 18.72 13.25
C VAL A 699 33.34 18.60 12.26
N ASP A 700 33.96 17.43 12.16
CA ASP A 700 35.06 17.20 11.22
C ASP A 700 34.60 17.22 9.75
N PHE A 701 33.39 16.73 9.47
CA PHE A 701 32.75 16.88 8.15
C PHE A 701 32.58 18.37 7.77
N GLY A 702 32.06 19.18 8.70
CA GLY A 702 31.96 20.63 8.50
C GLY A 702 33.32 21.32 8.26
N LYS A 703 34.39 20.88 8.93
CA LYS A 703 35.76 21.40 8.69
C LYS A 703 36.27 21.07 7.29
N ARG A 704 36.02 19.86 6.78
CA ARG A 704 36.42 19.47 5.42
C ARG A 704 35.68 20.29 4.37
N ILE A 705 34.37 20.51 4.54
CA ILE A 705 33.60 21.41 3.66
C ILE A 705 34.21 22.81 3.64
N ARG A 706 34.58 23.37 4.80
CA ARG A 706 35.24 24.69 4.88
C ARG A 706 36.61 24.73 4.20
N THR A 707 37.24 23.59 3.96
CA THR A 707 38.55 23.49 3.32
C THR A 707 38.42 23.30 1.81
N LEU A 708 37.47 22.46 1.38
CA LEU A 708 37.33 22.02 -0.01
C LEU A 708 36.34 22.88 -0.82
N ALA A 709 35.24 23.30 -0.19
CA ALA A 709 34.13 23.92 -0.88
C ALA A 709 34.34 25.41 -1.17
N PRO A 710 34.16 25.85 -2.42
CA PRO A 710 34.25 27.25 -2.80
C PRO A 710 32.94 27.99 -2.54
N CYS A 711 33.04 29.29 -2.27
CA CYS A 711 31.88 30.17 -2.15
C CYS A 711 31.25 30.41 -3.54
N PRO A 712 29.92 30.17 -3.70
CA PRO A 712 29.26 30.24 -5.00
C PRO A 712 29.26 31.64 -5.62
N VAL A 713 29.18 32.70 -4.80
CA VAL A 713 29.20 34.10 -5.26
C VAL A 713 30.58 34.53 -5.77
N CYS A 714 31.64 34.04 -5.14
CA CYS A 714 33.03 34.32 -5.56
C CYS A 714 33.34 33.68 -6.92
N LEU A 715 32.88 32.44 -7.12
CA LEU A 715 33.02 31.73 -8.40
C LEU A 715 32.30 32.44 -9.55
N LYS A 716 31.11 33.00 -9.30
CA LYS A 716 30.32 33.68 -10.34
C LYS A 716 30.90 35.02 -10.80
N SER A 717 31.65 35.72 -9.93
CA SER A 717 31.95 37.13 -10.14
C SER A 717 33.39 37.41 -10.58
N HIS A 718 34.40 36.62 -10.17
CA HIS A 718 35.81 37.02 -10.34
C HIS A 718 36.78 35.86 -10.63
N ASP A 719 36.33 34.61 -10.84
CA ASP A 719 37.21 33.41 -10.88
C ASP A 719 38.11 33.21 -9.62
N ILE A 720 37.87 33.98 -8.56
CA ILE A 720 38.61 33.89 -7.31
C ILE A 720 37.98 32.81 -6.43
N ARG A 721 38.67 31.68 -6.25
CA ARG A 721 38.25 30.60 -5.36
C ARG A 721 38.46 30.96 -3.88
N ARG A 722 37.41 31.42 -3.19
CA ARG A 722 37.41 31.58 -1.72
C ARG A 722 36.68 30.42 -1.06
N ALA A 723 37.27 29.81 -0.05
CA ALA A 723 36.64 28.72 0.69
C ALA A 723 35.47 29.21 1.56
N VAL A 724 34.47 28.35 1.78
CA VAL A 724 33.32 28.66 2.63
C VAL A 724 33.74 28.77 4.11
N ARG A 725 33.15 29.73 4.82
CA ARG A 725 33.42 30.01 6.25
C ARG A 725 32.14 30.32 7.04
N HIS A 726 31.17 30.95 6.40
CA HIS A 726 29.86 31.24 6.94
C HIS A 726 28.98 29.99 6.90
N GLU A 727 28.52 29.59 8.07
CA GLU A 727 27.58 28.49 8.29
C GLU A 727 26.17 29.04 8.31
N CYS A 728 25.31 28.49 7.44
CA CYS A 728 23.93 28.97 7.31
C CYS A 728 23.13 28.60 8.56
N GLU A 729 22.40 29.57 9.10
CA GLU A 729 21.60 29.40 10.32
C GLU A 729 20.41 28.45 10.10
N ASP A 730 19.87 28.38 8.87
CA ASP A 730 18.69 27.59 8.54
C ASP A 730 18.99 26.10 8.31
N CYS A 731 20.15 25.78 7.70
CA CYS A 731 20.52 24.40 7.35
C CYS A 731 21.74 23.87 8.08
N GLY A 732 22.50 24.71 8.79
CA GLY A 732 23.64 24.30 9.61
C GLY A 732 24.90 23.92 8.82
N PHE A 733 24.91 24.08 7.49
CA PHE A 733 26.06 23.79 6.63
C PHE A 733 26.89 25.05 6.32
N PRO A 734 28.24 24.95 6.24
CA PRO A 734 29.09 25.98 5.65
C PRO A 734 28.82 26.13 4.16
N THR A 735 28.32 27.28 3.71
CA THR A 735 27.89 27.47 2.31
C THR A 735 28.52 28.67 1.61
N HIS A 736 28.95 29.69 2.36
CA HIS A 736 29.46 30.95 1.80
C HIS A 736 30.73 31.40 2.53
N CYS A 737 31.56 32.25 1.93
CA CYS A 737 32.77 32.75 2.61
C CYS A 737 32.48 33.87 3.63
N SER A 738 31.34 34.56 3.51
CA SER A 738 30.86 35.57 4.46
C SER A 738 29.33 35.65 4.46
N HIS A 739 28.76 36.34 5.45
CA HIS A 739 27.32 36.55 5.56
C HIS A 739 26.79 37.44 4.42
N GLU A 740 27.55 38.45 3.97
CA GLU A 740 27.16 39.30 2.85
C GLU A 740 27.02 38.49 1.55
N HIS A 741 27.94 37.55 1.31
CA HIS A 741 27.86 36.67 0.14
C HIS A 741 26.71 35.68 0.23
N TRP A 742 26.34 35.25 1.45
CA TRP A 742 25.13 34.45 1.65
C TRP A 742 23.86 35.24 1.31
N GLN A 743 23.77 36.51 1.73
CA GLN A 743 22.64 37.39 1.39
C GLN A 743 22.52 37.68 -0.12
N GLN A 744 23.64 37.67 -0.84
CA GLN A 744 23.69 37.89 -2.29
C GLN A 744 23.32 36.64 -3.11
N ASP A 745 23.35 35.43 -2.54
CA ASP A 745 23.03 34.19 -3.26
C ASP A 745 21.52 33.90 -3.30
N ASN A 746 20.85 34.42 -4.32
CA ASN A 746 19.43 34.15 -4.57
C ASN A 746 19.13 32.66 -4.83
N GLU A 747 20.14 31.84 -5.15
CA GLU A 747 19.97 30.40 -5.41
C GLU A 747 19.99 29.56 -4.13
N HIS A 748 20.47 30.11 -3.01
CA HIS A 748 20.63 29.38 -1.74
C HIS A 748 19.32 28.73 -1.26
N LYS A 749 18.20 29.45 -1.43
CA LYS A 749 16.87 28.97 -1.06
C LYS A 749 16.48 27.66 -1.76
N LYS A 750 17.02 27.38 -2.96
CA LYS A 750 16.69 26.18 -3.75
C LYS A 750 17.26 24.88 -3.18
N TYR A 751 18.32 24.95 -2.37
CA TYR A 751 19.01 23.77 -1.82
C TYR A 751 19.12 23.77 -0.29
N CYS A 752 18.90 24.90 0.38
CA CYS A 752 18.96 25.03 1.85
C CYS A 752 18.05 24.02 2.59
N GLY A 753 16.79 23.84 2.15
CA GLY A 753 15.88 22.87 2.79
C GLY A 753 16.41 21.44 2.74
N ARG A 754 17.01 21.02 1.63
CA ARG A 754 17.58 19.67 1.48
C ARG A 754 18.83 19.49 2.36
N LEU A 755 19.67 20.52 2.47
CA LEU A 755 20.80 20.53 3.40
C LEU A 755 20.34 20.40 4.85
N ARG A 756 19.24 21.07 5.22
CA ARG A 756 18.67 20.94 6.56
C ARG A 756 18.21 19.51 6.83
N THR A 757 17.49 18.90 5.89
CA THR A 757 17.08 17.49 6.01
C THR A 757 18.29 16.56 6.17
N ALA A 758 19.34 16.75 5.37
CA ALA A 758 20.56 15.96 5.50
C ALA A 758 21.26 16.15 6.87
N ASN A 759 21.26 17.38 7.40
CA ASN A 759 21.77 17.66 8.75
C ASN A 759 21.01 16.86 9.81
N GLU A 760 19.68 16.97 9.81
CA GLU A 760 18.82 16.31 10.79
C GLU A 760 18.92 14.77 10.68
N ASP A 761 18.91 14.23 9.46
CA ASP A 761 19.03 12.78 9.23
C ASP A 761 20.39 12.24 9.72
N GLU A 762 21.48 13.02 9.63
CA GLU A 762 22.80 12.61 10.14
C GLU A 762 22.89 12.67 11.68
N HIS A 763 22.22 13.63 12.31
CA HIS A 763 22.13 13.69 13.78
C HIS A 763 21.20 12.60 14.31
N ASP A 764 20.13 12.28 13.60
CA ASP A 764 19.15 11.25 13.97
C ASP A 764 19.78 9.87 14.07
N VAL A 765 20.51 9.43 13.04
CA VAL A 765 21.18 8.11 13.05
C VAL A 765 22.30 8.01 14.11
N ARG A 766 22.76 9.15 14.65
CA ARG A 766 23.78 9.24 15.71
C ARG A 766 23.18 9.55 17.09
N SER A 767 21.88 9.83 17.18
CA SER A 767 21.18 10.20 18.41
C SER A 767 21.20 9.11 19.48
N GLY A 768 21.46 7.86 19.11
CA GLY A 768 21.36 6.72 20.04
C GLY A 768 19.93 6.33 20.37
N ARG A 769 18.90 6.92 19.72
CA ARG A 769 17.52 6.44 19.81
C ARG A 769 17.41 5.01 19.27
N ARG A 770 16.35 4.31 19.67
CA ARG A 770 16.00 3.04 19.01
C ARG A 770 15.49 3.35 17.60
N ILE A 771 16.21 2.87 16.60
CA ILE A 771 15.87 3.04 15.18
C ILE A 771 15.03 1.84 14.75
N ARG A 772 13.70 1.93 14.93
CA ARG A 772 12.75 0.84 14.61
C ARG A 772 12.79 0.46 13.14
N GLU A 773 12.99 1.44 12.27
CA GLU A 773 13.03 1.24 10.82
C GLU A 773 14.22 0.38 10.35
N PHE A 774 15.14 0.01 11.25
CA PHE A 774 16.21 -0.94 10.96
C PHE A 774 15.97 -2.35 11.53
N GLU A 775 14.80 -2.60 12.12
CA GLU A 775 14.38 -3.93 12.55
C GLU A 775 13.91 -4.71 11.32
N MET A 776 14.78 -5.59 10.85
CA MET A 776 14.60 -6.30 9.59
C MET A 776 13.73 -7.56 9.77
N PRO A 777 12.77 -7.83 8.87
CA PRO A 777 11.97 -9.04 8.91
C PRO A 777 12.81 -10.31 8.68
N GLY A 778 12.29 -11.42 9.23
CA GLY A 778 12.85 -12.76 9.07
C GLY A 778 12.50 -13.42 7.72
N PRO A 779 12.57 -14.77 7.63
CA PRO A 779 12.17 -15.50 6.43
C PRO A 779 10.68 -15.31 6.15
N GLN A 780 10.34 -15.18 4.87
CA GLN A 780 8.97 -15.09 4.40
C GLN A 780 8.37 -16.50 4.20
N PRO A 781 7.16 -16.79 4.72
CA PRO A 781 6.40 -18.00 4.41
C PRO A 781 6.16 -18.20 2.90
N SER A 782 6.14 -19.45 2.45
CA SER A 782 6.07 -19.80 1.02
C SER A 782 4.76 -19.44 0.33
N ASP A 783 3.72 -19.15 1.10
CA ASP A 783 2.38 -18.73 0.67
C ASP A 783 2.25 -17.21 0.53
N GLU A 784 3.24 -16.44 0.95
CA GLU A 784 3.24 -14.98 0.85
C GLU A 784 4.01 -14.51 -0.39
N THR A 785 3.45 -13.54 -1.12
CA THR A 785 4.08 -12.98 -2.32
C THR A 785 4.69 -11.62 -2.02
N VAL A 786 6.00 -11.46 -2.31
CA VAL A 786 6.67 -10.16 -2.26
C VAL A 786 6.46 -9.37 -3.55
N SER A 787 6.19 -8.07 -3.42
CA SER A 787 6.17 -7.14 -4.55
C SER A 787 7.36 -6.19 -4.48
N LEU A 788 8.10 -6.10 -5.58
CA LEU A 788 9.30 -5.27 -5.72
C LEU A 788 9.03 -4.04 -6.59
N ALA A 789 7.82 -3.49 -6.50
CA ALA A 789 7.38 -2.39 -7.32
C ALA A 789 8.08 -1.06 -6.98
N ASN A 790 8.14 -0.73 -5.69
CA ASN A 790 8.78 0.44 -5.08
C ASN A 790 9.03 0.18 -3.59
N TRP A 791 9.64 1.13 -2.88
CA TRP A 791 9.92 0.99 -1.44
C TRP A 791 8.69 0.74 -0.58
N ASP A 792 7.60 1.49 -0.79
CA ASP A 792 6.42 1.42 0.07
C ASP A 792 5.75 0.04 0.01
N ILE A 793 5.53 -0.46 -1.21
CA ILE A 793 4.95 -1.79 -1.41
C ILE A 793 5.92 -2.89 -0.96
N PHE A 794 7.23 -2.69 -1.13
CA PHE A 794 8.24 -3.65 -0.68
C PHE A 794 8.28 -3.78 0.84
N TRP A 795 8.41 -2.68 1.59
CA TRP A 795 8.45 -2.71 3.05
C TRP A 795 7.21 -3.40 3.59
N TYR A 796 6.07 -3.05 3.00
CA TYR A 796 4.80 -3.64 3.35
C TYR A 796 4.75 -5.15 3.09
N THR A 797 4.99 -5.60 1.85
CA THR A 797 4.88 -7.02 1.48
C THR A 797 5.96 -7.92 2.11
N ARG A 798 7.04 -7.34 2.64
CA ARG A 798 8.10 -8.08 3.36
C ARG A 798 7.97 -8.06 4.88
N GLY A 799 6.95 -7.41 5.43
CA GLY A 799 6.70 -7.37 6.87
C GLY A 799 7.68 -6.50 7.65
N PHE A 800 8.13 -5.39 7.06
CA PHE A 800 8.82 -4.34 7.82
C PHE A 800 7.84 -3.65 8.75
N THR A 801 8.35 -3.08 9.85
CA THR A 801 7.58 -2.14 10.68
C THR A 801 7.09 -0.97 9.82
N SER A 802 5.86 -0.50 10.05
CA SER A 802 5.31 0.67 9.34
C SER A 802 6.29 1.85 9.38
N MET A 803 6.51 2.49 8.24
CA MET A 803 7.32 3.70 8.13
C MET A 803 6.39 4.89 8.02
N ASP A 804 6.06 5.49 9.17
CA ASP A 804 5.05 6.54 9.27
C ASP A 804 5.60 7.94 8.93
N THR A 805 6.91 8.08 8.75
CA THR A 805 7.58 9.35 8.43
C THR A 805 8.57 9.22 7.28
N ASP A 806 8.74 10.29 6.51
CA ASP A 806 9.74 10.32 5.42
C ASP A 806 11.17 10.13 5.94
N ARG A 807 11.45 10.49 7.20
CA ARG A 807 12.79 10.28 7.80
C ARG A 807 13.11 8.80 7.95
N GLN A 808 12.15 8.00 8.44
CA GLN A 808 12.30 6.55 8.54
C GLN A 808 12.54 5.93 7.15
N ARG A 809 11.74 6.35 6.16
CA ARG A 809 11.87 5.92 4.76
C ARG A 809 13.25 6.23 4.18
N ARG A 810 13.78 7.45 4.41
CA ARG A 810 15.14 7.85 4.00
C ARG A 810 16.22 7.01 4.68
N ASN A 811 16.12 6.80 5.99
CA ASN A 811 17.10 6.00 6.73
C ASN A 811 17.11 4.54 6.24
N ALA A 812 15.94 3.90 6.15
CA ALA A 812 15.83 2.50 5.76
C ALA A 812 16.22 2.28 4.29
N SER A 813 15.75 3.13 3.37
CA SER A 813 16.13 3.05 1.95
C SER A 813 17.64 3.22 1.74
N LYS A 814 18.31 4.11 2.49
CA LYS A 814 19.77 4.27 2.41
C LYS A 814 20.52 2.99 2.81
N LEU A 815 20.02 2.28 3.82
CA LEU A 815 20.63 1.03 4.30
C LEU A 815 20.41 -0.12 3.32
N LEU A 816 19.22 -0.19 2.71
CA LEU A 816 18.78 -1.32 1.88
C LEU A 816 19.01 -1.13 0.37
N THR A 817 19.37 0.08 -0.08
CA THR A 817 19.40 0.40 -1.52
C THR A 817 20.26 -0.56 -2.34
N TYR A 818 21.46 -0.93 -1.88
CA TYR A 818 22.34 -1.84 -2.62
C TYR A 818 21.78 -3.26 -2.76
N PRO A 819 21.47 -4.00 -1.66
CA PRO A 819 20.93 -5.34 -1.77
C PRO A 819 19.57 -5.36 -2.49
N MET A 820 18.71 -4.36 -2.28
CA MET A 820 17.39 -4.34 -2.92
C MET A 820 17.43 -3.92 -4.39
N SER A 821 18.46 -3.17 -4.82
CA SER A 821 18.71 -2.98 -6.26
C SER A 821 19.10 -4.29 -6.93
N VAL A 822 19.91 -5.13 -6.27
CA VAL A 822 20.26 -6.47 -6.76
C VAL A 822 19.02 -7.36 -6.82
N ALA A 823 18.32 -7.51 -5.70
CA ALA A 823 17.15 -8.38 -5.62
C ALA A 823 16.02 -7.89 -6.53
N GLY A 824 15.72 -6.59 -6.50
CA GLY A 824 14.73 -5.93 -7.34
C GLY A 824 14.97 -6.10 -8.83
N THR A 825 16.23 -6.27 -9.26
CA THR A 825 16.56 -6.53 -10.66
C THR A 825 16.37 -7.99 -11.04
N LEU A 826 16.80 -8.91 -10.17
CA LEU A 826 16.85 -10.35 -10.47
C LEU A 826 15.51 -11.06 -10.25
N HIS A 827 14.70 -10.59 -9.31
CA HIS A 827 13.49 -11.28 -8.86
C HIS A 827 12.39 -11.30 -9.94
N GLN A 828 11.58 -12.37 -9.98
CA GLN A 828 10.51 -12.50 -10.97
C GLN A 828 9.39 -11.44 -10.86
N HIS A 829 9.18 -10.88 -9.66
CA HIS A 829 8.23 -9.79 -9.39
C HIS A 829 8.86 -8.39 -9.43
N SER A 830 9.99 -8.25 -10.14
CA SER A 830 10.60 -6.95 -10.44
C SER A 830 9.64 -6.01 -11.16
N SER A 831 9.73 -4.70 -10.88
CA SER A 831 9.11 -3.67 -11.72
C SER A 831 9.83 -3.45 -13.05
N LEU A 832 11.03 -4.00 -13.25
CA LEU A 832 11.72 -4.00 -14.55
C LEU A 832 11.11 -5.10 -15.42
N THR A 833 10.28 -4.72 -16.40
CA THR A 833 9.55 -5.68 -17.23
C THR A 833 9.63 -5.33 -18.71
N LEU A 834 9.23 -6.29 -19.56
CA LEU A 834 8.99 -6.01 -20.99
C LEU A 834 7.80 -5.05 -21.18
N ARG A 835 6.81 -5.06 -20.27
CA ARG A 835 5.57 -4.27 -20.41
C ARG A 835 5.81 -2.76 -20.29
N ASN A 836 6.69 -2.35 -19.39
CA ASN A 836 7.08 -0.96 -19.22
C ASN A 836 8.36 -0.59 -19.98
N GLN A 837 8.78 -1.43 -20.94
CA GLN A 837 9.94 -1.21 -21.81
C GLN A 837 11.26 -1.00 -21.05
N ARG A 838 11.32 -1.41 -19.77
CA ARG A 838 12.54 -1.34 -18.96
C ARG A 838 13.47 -2.51 -19.20
N VAL A 839 12.93 -3.67 -19.58
CA VAL A 839 13.71 -4.85 -19.98
C VAL A 839 13.59 -5.02 -21.50
N THR A 840 14.71 -5.24 -22.18
CA THR A 840 14.74 -5.52 -23.63
C THR A 840 14.44 -7.00 -23.91
N PRO A 841 14.18 -7.41 -25.17
CA PRO A 841 14.06 -8.83 -25.52
C PRO A 841 15.29 -9.67 -25.16
N GLU A 842 16.51 -9.13 -25.35
CA GLU A 842 17.75 -9.78 -24.90
C GLU A 842 17.87 -9.82 -23.37
N GLY A 843 17.41 -8.76 -22.71
CA GLY A 843 17.36 -8.70 -21.26
C GLY A 843 16.41 -9.74 -20.66
N ALA A 844 15.24 -9.96 -21.29
CA ALA A 844 14.29 -10.97 -20.86
C ALA A 844 14.87 -12.39 -20.95
N ARG A 845 15.64 -12.70 -22.00
CA ARG A 845 16.37 -13.98 -22.12
C ARG A 845 17.42 -14.14 -21.02
N SER A 846 18.19 -13.09 -20.75
CA SER A 846 19.26 -13.10 -19.75
C SER A 846 18.69 -13.24 -18.33
N LEU A 847 17.64 -12.49 -18.00
CA LEU A 847 16.97 -12.58 -16.70
C LEU A 847 16.22 -13.91 -16.54
N ALA A 848 15.62 -14.46 -17.61
CA ALA A 848 14.98 -15.77 -17.55
C ALA A 848 15.98 -16.87 -17.19
N ALA A 849 17.18 -16.85 -17.77
CA ALA A 849 18.26 -17.79 -17.44
C ALA A 849 18.60 -17.76 -15.95
N LEU A 850 18.91 -16.58 -15.40
CA LEU A 850 19.23 -16.40 -13.98
C LEU A 850 18.06 -16.83 -13.06
N ARG A 851 16.82 -16.51 -13.44
CA ARG A 851 15.63 -16.86 -12.67
C ARG A 851 15.35 -18.36 -12.58
N THR A 852 15.81 -19.17 -13.54
CA THR A 852 15.69 -20.64 -13.45
C THR A 852 16.47 -21.23 -12.28
N VAL A 853 17.59 -20.60 -11.91
CA VAL A 853 18.40 -20.98 -10.75
C VAL A 853 17.78 -20.39 -9.47
N LEU A 854 17.38 -19.13 -9.51
CA LEU A 854 16.88 -18.39 -8.35
C LEU A 854 15.51 -18.87 -7.83
N HIS A 855 14.62 -19.34 -8.71
CA HIS A 855 13.24 -19.71 -8.38
C HIS A 855 12.95 -21.19 -8.69
N THR A 856 11.92 -21.77 -8.06
CA THR A 856 11.38 -23.08 -8.49
C THR A 856 10.38 -22.90 -9.63
N PRO A 857 10.08 -23.95 -10.42
CA PRO A 857 9.02 -23.88 -11.41
C PRO A 857 7.70 -23.39 -10.80
N SER A 858 6.95 -22.58 -11.56
CA SER A 858 5.69 -22.00 -11.10
C SER A 858 4.70 -23.08 -10.63
N GLY A 859 4.14 -22.91 -9.43
CA GLY A 859 3.24 -23.87 -8.79
C GLY A 859 3.90 -24.85 -7.81
N THR A 860 5.24 -24.79 -7.66
CA THR A 860 5.97 -25.58 -6.66
C THR A 860 6.28 -24.71 -5.42
N PRO A 861 6.16 -25.23 -4.19
CA PRO A 861 6.52 -24.48 -2.98
C PRO A 861 8.02 -24.16 -2.95
N GLU A 862 8.35 -22.87 -2.79
CA GLU A 862 9.73 -22.43 -2.58
C GLU A 862 10.18 -22.76 -1.16
N THR A 863 10.74 -23.95 -0.96
CA THR A 863 11.21 -24.42 0.36
C THR A 863 12.73 -24.62 0.36
N GLN A 864 13.37 -24.46 1.53
CA GLN A 864 14.82 -24.73 1.68
C GLN A 864 15.20 -26.18 1.29
N ALA A 865 14.28 -27.14 1.41
CA ALA A 865 14.51 -28.51 0.96
C ALA A 865 14.62 -28.62 -0.57
N ALA A 866 13.98 -27.73 -1.32
CA ALA A 866 14.07 -27.65 -2.78
C ALA A 866 15.40 -27.03 -3.27
N ALA A 867 16.22 -26.47 -2.36
CA ALA A 867 17.55 -25.95 -2.68
C ALA A 867 18.61 -27.07 -2.83
N ILE A 868 18.31 -28.28 -2.37
CA ILE A 868 19.22 -29.43 -2.45
C ILE A 868 19.42 -29.74 -3.93
N ASN A 869 20.63 -29.48 -4.45
CA ASN A 869 21.11 -29.68 -5.82
C ASN A 869 21.07 -28.47 -6.78
N LYS A 870 20.69 -27.26 -6.33
CA LYS A 870 20.86 -26.05 -7.17
C LYS A 870 22.30 -25.49 -7.08
N PRO A 871 22.91 -25.02 -8.18
CA PRO A 871 24.20 -24.34 -8.11
C PRO A 871 24.05 -23.00 -7.38
N PRO A 872 25.11 -22.53 -6.68
CA PRO A 872 25.08 -21.23 -6.03
C PRO A 872 25.07 -20.09 -7.07
N MET A 873 24.27 -19.06 -6.81
CA MET A 873 24.28 -17.81 -7.56
C MET A 873 25.46 -16.96 -7.10
N ARG A 874 26.38 -16.60 -8.02
CA ARG A 874 27.49 -15.69 -7.72
C ARG A 874 27.17 -14.28 -8.17
N ILE A 875 27.26 -13.32 -7.25
CA ILE A 875 27.07 -11.90 -7.56
C ILE A 875 28.41 -11.19 -7.36
N PHE A 876 28.94 -10.63 -8.43
CA PHE A 876 30.18 -9.88 -8.44
C PHE A 876 29.89 -8.39 -8.37
N ILE A 877 30.27 -7.77 -7.26
CA ILE A 877 30.13 -6.33 -7.05
C ILE A 877 31.48 -5.71 -7.32
N VAL A 878 31.63 -5.13 -8.50
CA VAL A 878 32.90 -4.62 -9.04
C VAL A 878 32.99 -3.11 -8.80
N GLY A 879 34.14 -2.67 -8.29
CA GLY A 879 34.30 -1.31 -7.77
C GLY A 879 33.66 -1.15 -6.38
N ALA A 880 33.58 -2.23 -5.60
CA ALA A 880 32.93 -2.22 -4.28
C ALA A 880 33.67 -1.29 -3.29
N ARG A 881 32.89 -0.44 -2.62
CA ARG A 881 33.31 0.54 -1.62
C ARG A 881 32.35 0.50 -0.43
N ALA A 882 31.37 1.41 -0.37
CA ALA A 882 30.34 1.45 0.67
C ALA A 882 29.54 0.14 0.78
N GLU A 883 29.34 -0.56 -0.32
CA GLU A 883 28.64 -1.85 -0.41
C GLU A 883 29.29 -2.92 0.48
N SER A 884 30.62 -2.95 0.48
CA SER A 884 31.44 -3.90 1.26
C SER A 884 31.47 -3.59 2.76
N SER A 885 31.07 -2.37 3.13
CA SER A 885 31.05 -1.90 4.52
C SER A 885 29.71 -2.18 5.23
N LEU A 886 28.69 -2.61 4.47
CA LEU A 886 27.39 -2.99 5.04
C LEU A 886 27.51 -4.23 5.93
N PRO A 887 26.68 -4.37 6.97
CA PRO A 887 26.64 -5.58 7.78
C PRO A 887 26.17 -6.76 6.93
N PRO A 888 26.70 -7.98 7.14
CA PRO A 888 26.28 -9.16 6.39
C PRO A 888 24.78 -9.47 6.44
N HIS A 889 24.08 -9.20 7.55
CA HIS A 889 22.63 -9.44 7.65
C HIS A 889 21.79 -8.51 6.76
N ILE A 890 22.34 -7.38 6.32
CA ILE A 890 21.67 -6.50 5.34
C ILE A 890 21.70 -7.15 3.97
N TRP A 891 22.82 -7.80 3.61
CA TRP A 891 22.93 -8.62 2.40
C TRP A 891 22.10 -9.93 2.49
N GLU A 892 21.92 -10.48 3.69
CA GLU A 892 21.03 -11.63 3.91
C GLU A 892 19.58 -11.35 3.48
N GLN A 893 19.13 -10.09 3.47
CA GLN A 893 17.79 -9.74 2.98
C GLN A 893 17.57 -10.13 1.51
N VAL A 894 18.64 -10.25 0.70
CA VAL A 894 18.57 -10.84 -0.64
C VAL A 894 18.20 -12.32 -0.53
N CYS A 895 18.86 -13.08 0.35
CA CYS A 895 18.59 -14.51 0.54
C CYS A 895 17.14 -14.76 1.00
N MET A 896 16.60 -13.87 1.83
CA MET A 896 15.20 -13.95 2.28
C MET A 896 14.18 -13.78 1.15
N LEU A 897 14.56 -13.15 0.02
CA LEU A 897 13.72 -13.01 -1.17
C LEU A 897 13.83 -14.20 -2.13
N PHE A 898 14.81 -15.09 -1.92
CA PHE A 898 15.05 -16.26 -2.75
C PHE A 898 15.34 -17.48 -1.85
N PRO A 899 14.32 -18.00 -1.15
CA PRO A 899 14.50 -19.04 -0.13
C PRO A 899 15.05 -20.37 -0.68
N THR A 900 15.06 -20.57 -2.00
CA THR A 900 15.64 -21.76 -2.65
C THR A 900 17.04 -21.57 -3.22
N ALA A 901 17.56 -20.33 -3.20
CA ALA A 901 18.87 -19.99 -3.73
C ALA A 901 19.94 -19.94 -2.64
N VAL A 902 21.18 -20.22 -3.04
CA VAL A 902 22.39 -19.99 -2.25
C VAL A 902 23.19 -18.91 -2.96
N PHE A 903 23.57 -17.85 -2.25
CA PHE A 903 24.32 -16.72 -2.76
C PHE A 903 25.78 -16.73 -2.32
N GLN A 904 26.65 -16.40 -3.28
CA GLN A 904 28.04 -16.05 -3.03
C GLN A 904 28.26 -14.62 -3.53
N LEU A 905 28.51 -13.70 -2.62
CA LEU A 905 28.81 -12.31 -2.97
C LEU A 905 30.32 -12.10 -3.04
N TYR A 906 30.79 -11.51 -4.13
CA TYR A 906 32.19 -11.13 -4.33
C TYR A 906 32.28 -9.61 -4.38
N PHE A 907 32.80 -8.98 -3.32
CA PHE A 907 33.16 -7.57 -3.33
C PHE A 907 34.57 -7.41 -3.87
N ILE A 908 34.73 -6.72 -4.99
CA ILE A 908 36.01 -6.55 -5.67
C ILE A 908 36.28 -5.06 -5.87
N GLY A 909 37.36 -4.55 -5.29
CA GLY A 909 37.77 -3.16 -5.44
C GLY A 909 38.87 -2.76 -4.46
N PRO A 910 39.66 -1.72 -4.77
CA PRO A 910 40.74 -1.26 -3.89
C PRO A 910 40.24 -0.74 -2.52
N GLU A 911 38.96 -0.32 -2.44
CA GLU A 911 38.33 0.22 -1.24
C GLU A 911 37.49 -0.80 -0.45
N VAL A 912 37.61 -2.09 -0.78
CA VAL A 912 36.88 -3.15 -0.07
C VAL A 912 37.25 -3.15 1.43
N SER A 913 36.22 -3.10 2.27
CA SER A 913 36.35 -3.10 3.73
C SER A 913 36.71 -4.49 4.26
N PHE A 914 37.74 -4.58 5.11
CA PHE A 914 38.11 -5.84 5.79
C PHE A 914 37.49 -5.97 7.18
N PRO A 915 36.99 -7.17 7.54
CA PRO A 915 36.66 -7.50 8.92
C PRO A 915 37.95 -7.50 9.78
N ARG A 916 37.91 -6.92 10.98
CA ARG A 916 39.02 -7.00 11.94
C ARG A 916 39.22 -8.44 12.42
N HIS A 917 40.44 -8.97 12.31
CA HIS A 917 40.84 -10.25 12.88
C HIS A 917 41.28 -10.07 14.36
N PRO A 918 41.06 -11.05 15.26
CA PRO A 918 41.52 -10.99 16.65
C PRO A 918 43.03 -10.76 16.83
N ASP A 919 43.82 -11.14 15.82
CA ASP A 919 45.29 -11.06 15.82
C ASP A 919 45.85 -9.85 15.06
N ASP A 920 45.00 -8.95 14.55
CA ASP A 920 45.48 -7.78 13.81
C ASP A 920 46.08 -6.74 14.78
N PRO A 921 47.33 -6.26 14.56
CA PRO A 921 47.89 -5.18 15.35
C PRO A 921 47.10 -3.88 15.12
N PRO A 922 47.05 -2.96 16.10
CA PRO A 922 46.41 -1.66 15.91
C PRO A 922 47.12 -0.90 14.79
N THR A 923 46.46 -0.77 13.63
CA THR A 923 46.99 -0.03 12.48
C THR A 923 46.99 1.46 12.79
N PRO A 924 48.06 2.21 12.45
CA PRO A 924 47.98 3.67 12.39
C PRO A 924 46.93 4.06 11.35
N SER A 925 46.14 5.08 11.66
CA SER A 925 45.11 5.64 10.79
C SER A 925 45.68 5.87 9.37
N PRO A 926 45.01 5.45 8.29
CA PRO A 926 45.40 5.83 6.94
C PRO A 926 45.33 7.36 6.77
N PRO A 927 46.05 7.94 5.79
CA PRO A 927 45.90 9.37 5.46
C PRO A 927 44.44 9.69 5.09
N PRO A 928 44.00 10.95 5.24
CA PRO A 928 42.61 11.32 5.03
C PRO A 928 42.27 11.24 3.54
N GLN A 929 41.62 10.16 3.11
CA GLN A 929 40.92 10.08 1.84
C GLN A 929 39.43 9.80 2.08
N ASP A 930 38.65 10.32 1.13
CA ASP A 930 37.20 10.61 1.12
C ASP A 930 36.34 9.88 2.18
N SER A 931 36.22 10.51 3.35
CA SER A 931 35.46 9.99 4.50
C SER A 931 33.95 10.27 4.45
N SER A 932 33.43 10.61 3.27
CA SER A 932 32.01 10.94 3.04
C SER A 932 31.07 9.74 3.21
N SER A 933 31.59 8.52 3.39
CA SER A 933 30.80 7.27 3.37
C SER A 933 31.07 6.30 4.52
N ARG A 934 31.35 6.78 5.76
CA ARG A 934 31.27 5.85 6.91
C ARG A 934 29.84 5.30 6.99
N SER A 935 29.69 4.04 6.59
CA SER A 935 28.41 3.36 6.51
C SER A 935 27.65 3.42 7.83
N ILE A 936 26.32 3.54 7.74
CA ILE A 936 25.37 3.50 8.85
C ILE A 936 25.66 2.29 9.77
N SER A 937 26.17 1.19 9.22
CA SER A 937 26.63 -0.02 9.94
C SER A 937 27.74 0.20 10.97
N ALA A 938 28.60 1.19 10.76
CA ALA A 938 29.71 1.51 11.65
C ALA A 938 29.26 2.38 12.83
N ILE A 939 28.12 3.06 12.68
CA ILE A 939 27.51 3.97 13.66
C ILE A 939 26.47 3.21 14.50
N TRP A 940 25.73 2.30 13.87
CA TRP A 940 24.67 1.52 14.49
C TRP A 940 24.72 0.05 14.04
N LYS A 941 24.53 -0.89 14.98
CA LYS A 941 24.54 -2.34 14.71
C LYS A 941 23.11 -2.89 14.82
N PRO A 942 22.47 -3.23 13.69
CA PRO A 942 21.13 -3.81 13.73
C PRO A 942 21.11 -5.14 14.48
N PRO A 943 20.06 -5.40 15.29
CA PRO A 943 19.87 -6.71 15.87
C PRO A 943 19.68 -7.74 14.74
N ALA A 944 20.33 -8.90 14.88
CA ALA A 944 20.05 -10.01 13.98
C ALA A 944 18.60 -10.49 14.20
N PRO A 945 17.88 -10.90 13.15
CA PRO A 945 16.53 -11.42 13.32
C PRO A 945 16.52 -12.64 14.27
N PRO A 946 15.47 -12.82 15.10
CA PRO A 946 15.38 -13.94 16.03
C PRO A 946 15.31 -15.30 15.30
N GLY A 947 15.99 -16.33 15.83
CA GLY A 947 15.91 -17.72 15.35
C GLY A 947 17.01 -18.21 14.40
N PHE A 948 18.01 -17.38 14.07
CA PHE A 948 19.03 -17.73 13.06
C PHE A 948 20.32 -18.35 13.63
N ILE A 949 20.79 -19.43 12.98
CA ILE A 949 22.11 -20.02 13.21
C ILE A 949 23.14 -19.23 12.39
N THR A 950 23.80 -18.26 13.01
CA THR A 950 24.92 -17.55 12.39
C THR A 950 26.21 -18.38 12.48
N ARG A 951 26.92 -18.54 11.37
CA ARG A 951 28.30 -19.04 11.37
C ARG A 951 29.22 -17.82 11.26
N LYS A 952 30.15 -17.66 12.19
CA LYS A 952 31.04 -16.47 12.26
C LYS A 952 32.50 -16.84 12.00
N THR A 953 32.75 -17.70 11.04
CA THR A 953 34.12 -18.06 10.65
C THR A 953 34.56 -17.18 9.50
N VAL A 954 35.40 -16.19 9.80
CA VAL A 954 36.14 -15.41 8.78
C VAL A 954 37.46 -16.13 8.51
N ARG A 955 37.81 -16.32 7.25
CA ARG A 955 39.10 -16.89 6.83
C ARG A 955 39.80 -15.94 5.89
N ARG A 956 41.12 -15.73 6.06
CA ARG A 956 41.94 -15.09 5.04
C ARG A 956 42.08 -16.03 3.84
N MET A 957 42.01 -15.46 2.64
CA MET A 957 42.06 -16.20 1.38
C MET A 957 43.20 -15.72 0.47
N ASP A 958 44.17 -14.99 1.04
CA ASP A 958 45.26 -14.34 0.29
C ASP A 958 45.98 -15.31 -0.66
N ALA A 959 46.25 -16.53 -0.18
CA ALA A 959 46.90 -17.57 -0.98
C ALA A 959 46.03 -18.13 -2.12
N ALA A 960 44.69 -18.10 -1.98
CA ALA A 960 43.77 -18.62 -2.99
C ALA A 960 43.62 -17.67 -4.19
N TYR A 961 43.59 -16.36 -3.93
CA TYR A 961 43.38 -15.35 -4.97
C TYR A 961 44.67 -14.62 -5.38
N GLY A 962 45.73 -14.71 -4.57
CA GLY A 962 47.00 -13.99 -4.80
C GLY A 962 46.97 -12.52 -4.39
N VAL A 963 45.91 -12.09 -3.72
CA VAL A 963 45.65 -10.69 -3.30
C VAL A 963 45.05 -10.67 -1.90
N PRO A 964 45.17 -9.56 -1.14
CA PRO A 964 44.51 -9.43 0.14
C PRO A 964 43.02 -9.75 0.02
N SER A 965 42.57 -10.76 0.77
CA SER A 965 41.21 -11.27 0.64
C SER A 965 40.69 -12.00 1.89
N TYR A 966 39.38 -11.97 2.06
CA TYR A 966 38.69 -12.69 3.12
C TYR A 966 37.48 -13.45 2.58
N HIS A 967 37.10 -14.53 3.27
CA HIS A 967 35.85 -15.23 3.07
C HIS A 967 35.10 -15.37 4.40
N LEU A 968 33.81 -15.01 4.36
CA LEU A 968 32.86 -15.10 5.46
C LEU A 968 31.71 -16.02 5.04
N ALA A 969 31.65 -17.21 5.64
CA ALA A 969 30.48 -18.07 5.55
C ALA A 969 29.46 -17.64 6.61
N TYR A 970 28.53 -16.75 6.25
CA TYR A 970 27.65 -16.06 7.20
C TYR A 970 26.43 -16.91 7.61
N SER A 971 25.73 -17.46 6.62
CA SER A 971 24.57 -18.34 6.79
C SER A 971 24.70 -19.56 5.86
N PRO A 972 23.83 -20.58 5.96
CA PRO A 972 23.78 -21.66 4.98
C PRO A 972 23.49 -21.19 3.55
N GLN A 973 22.85 -20.02 3.39
CA GLN A 973 22.46 -19.46 2.10
C GLN A 973 23.35 -18.29 1.65
N LEU A 974 24.14 -17.68 2.54
CA LEU A 974 24.99 -16.54 2.21
C LEU A 974 26.45 -16.77 2.59
N SER A 975 27.31 -16.57 1.60
CA SER A 975 28.73 -16.34 1.81
C SER A 975 29.20 -15.07 1.13
N ILE A 976 30.19 -14.41 1.73
CA ILE A 976 30.74 -13.14 1.28
C ILE A 976 32.25 -13.30 1.15
N THR A 977 32.79 -12.93 0.00
CA THR A 977 34.22 -12.86 -0.28
C THR A 977 34.58 -11.42 -0.62
N GLY A 978 35.56 -10.85 0.07
CA GLY A 978 36.10 -9.52 -0.26
C GLY A 978 37.51 -9.63 -0.83
N LEU A 979 37.76 -8.99 -1.97
CA LEU A 979 39.05 -8.93 -2.67
C LEU A 979 39.47 -7.46 -2.80
N GLN A 980 40.55 -7.06 -2.12
CA GLN A 980 41.03 -5.68 -2.15
C GLN A 980 42.06 -5.46 -3.24
N THR A 981 41.56 -5.31 -4.47
CA THR A 981 42.35 -5.19 -5.70
C THR A 981 41.44 -4.76 -6.85
N ASN A 982 42.03 -4.39 -7.99
CA ASN A 982 41.26 -4.12 -9.21
C ASN A 982 40.78 -5.42 -9.83
N PHE A 983 39.64 -5.37 -10.52
CA PHE A 983 39.04 -6.57 -11.12
C PHE A 983 39.96 -7.26 -12.14
N SER A 984 40.69 -6.48 -12.95
CA SER A 984 41.60 -7.04 -13.96
C SER A 984 42.74 -7.87 -13.37
N ASP A 985 43.15 -7.62 -12.12
CA ASP A 985 44.21 -8.39 -11.46
C ASP A 985 43.74 -9.79 -11.04
N VAL A 986 42.45 -9.93 -10.75
CA VAL A 986 41.82 -11.19 -10.33
C VAL A 986 41.03 -11.88 -11.44
N TYR A 987 40.77 -11.21 -12.56
CA TYR A 987 40.08 -11.76 -13.72
C TYR A 987 40.65 -13.11 -14.19
N PRO A 988 41.99 -13.32 -14.28
CA PRO A 988 42.55 -14.63 -14.68
C PRO A 988 42.18 -15.79 -13.76
N ARG A 989 41.73 -15.52 -12.53
CA ARG A 989 41.24 -16.54 -11.59
C ARG A 989 39.80 -16.96 -11.85
N PHE A 990 39.03 -16.13 -12.56
CA PHE A 990 37.60 -16.34 -12.80
C PHE A 990 37.24 -16.54 -14.26
N GLN A 991 38.08 -16.11 -15.21
CA GLN A 991 37.79 -16.06 -16.65
C GLN A 991 37.24 -17.38 -17.22
N ASP A 992 37.76 -18.52 -16.76
CA ASP A 992 37.36 -19.86 -17.23
C ASP A 992 36.20 -20.46 -16.42
N THR A 993 35.65 -19.71 -15.46
CA THR A 993 34.60 -20.18 -14.55
C THR A 993 33.27 -19.43 -14.70
N PHE A 994 33.23 -18.31 -15.42
CA PHE A 994 32.01 -17.51 -15.54
C PHE A 994 30.90 -18.26 -16.26
N ASP A 995 29.70 -18.23 -15.69
CA ASP A 995 28.50 -18.85 -16.22
C ASP A 995 27.35 -17.83 -16.26
N PRO A 996 26.85 -17.43 -17.45
CA PRO A 996 25.77 -16.46 -17.58
C PRO A 996 24.42 -16.93 -17.02
N TYR A 997 24.29 -18.20 -16.61
CA TYR A 997 23.11 -18.74 -15.94
C TYR A 997 23.17 -18.65 -14.42
N THR A 998 24.36 -18.51 -13.82
CA THR A 998 24.54 -18.46 -12.35
C THR A 998 25.28 -17.22 -11.87
N ASP A 999 25.79 -16.38 -12.76
CA ASP A 999 26.60 -15.23 -12.42
C ASP A 999 26.02 -13.91 -12.94
N ALA A 1000 26.12 -12.86 -12.13
CA ALA A 1000 25.79 -11.50 -12.52
C ALA A 1000 26.76 -10.48 -11.91
N PHE A 1001 27.00 -9.39 -12.64
CA PHE A 1001 27.83 -8.28 -12.21
C PHE A 1001 26.98 -7.07 -11.83
N PHE A 1002 27.36 -6.39 -10.75
CA PHE A 1002 26.77 -5.12 -10.33
C PHE A 1002 27.86 -4.09 -10.10
N LEU A 1003 27.73 -2.93 -10.76
CA LEU A 1003 28.64 -1.80 -10.66
C LEU A 1003 27.84 -0.60 -10.13
N PHE A 1004 28.14 -0.19 -8.90
CA PHE A 1004 27.37 0.86 -8.23
C PHE A 1004 28.02 2.23 -8.42
N SER A 1005 27.44 3.04 -9.32
CA SER A 1005 27.94 4.37 -9.70
C SER A 1005 29.43 4.35 -10.09
N PRO A 1006 29.80 3.60 -11.15
CA PRO A 1006 31.19 3.35 -11.51
C PRO A 1006 31.93 4.57 -12.07
N GLY A 1007 31.20 5.56 -12.60
CA GLY A 1007 31.77 6.82 -13.05
C GLY A 1007 32.55 6.71 -14.37
N PHE A 1008 32.09 5.87 -15.29
CA PHE A 1008 32.72 5.65 -16.61
C PHE A 1008 33.02 6.95 -17.35
N GLY A 1009 32.08 7.89 -17.31
CA GLY A 1009 32.16 9.14 -18.03
C GLY A 1009 32.89 10.26 -17.28
N PHE A 1010 33.49 10.01 -16.11
CA PHE A 1010 34.32 10.99 -15.41
C PHE A 1010 35.75 11.01 -15.97
N PRO A 1011 36.46 12.16 -15.87
CA PRO A 1011 37.89 12.21 -16.14
C PRO A 1011 38.66 11.21 -15.26
N SER A 1012 39.69 10.58 -15.82
CA SER A 1012 40.57 9.70 -15.06
C SER A 1012 41.36 10.52 -14.04
N PRO A 1013 41.42 10.09 -12.77
CA PRO A 1013 42.28 10.73 -11.77
C PRO A 1013 43.75 10.33 -11.91
N THR A 1014 44.06 9.29 -12.69
CA THR A 1014 45.42 8.74 -12.82
C THR A 1014 46.04 8.91 -14.20
N THR A 1015 45.22 9.11 -15.23
CA THR A 1015 45.66 9.23 -16.62
C THR A 1015 45.14 10.54 -17.21
N ASP A 1016 46.05 11.41 -17.62
CA ASP A 1016 45.70 12.72 -18.18
C ASP A 1016 44.91 12.58 -19.50
N ASP A 1017 43.99 13.52 -19.73
CA ASP A 1017 43.23 13.71 -20.97
C ASP A 1017 42.37 12.52 -21.46
N CYS A 1018 41.96 11.62 -20.56
CA CYS A 1018 41.01 10.55 -20.90
C CYS A 1018 39.88 10.38 -19.85
N LEU A 1019 38.78 9.75 -20.26
CA LEU A 1019 37.72 9.31 -19.35
C LEU A 1019 38.12 8.00 -18.65
N GLN A 1020 37.59 7.74 -17.45
CA GLN A 1020 37.89 6.52 -16.68
C GLN A 1020 37.58 5.24 -17.46
N ILE A 1021 36.58 5.26 -18.35
CA ILE A 1021 36.27 4.14 -19.26
C ILE A 1021 37.39 3.81 -20.26
N ASN A 1022 38.22 4.78 -20.65
CA ASN A 1022 39.30 4.60 -21.62
C ASN A 1022 40.67 4.42 -20.97
N SER A 1023 40.76 4.65 -19.66
CA SER A 1023 42.03 4.57 -18.95
C SER A 1023 42.47 3.13 -18.72
N SER A 1024 43.75 2.86 -18.96
CA SER A 1024 44.38 1.57 -18.72
C SER A 1024 44.50 1.21 -17.24
N ALA A 1025 44.37 2.19 -16.34
CA ALA A 1025 44.47 1.98 -14.89
C ALA A 1025 43.11 1.79 -14.20
N GLU A 1026 42.00 2.09 -14.88
CA GLU A 1026 40.64 2.00 -14.34
C GLU A 1026 39.75 1.02 -15.12
N TRP A 1027 38.75 1.51 -15.87
CA TRP A 1027 37.71 0.66 -16.47
C TRP A 1027 38.07 0.16 -17.88
N GLY A 1028 39.06 0.75 -18.53
CA GLY A 1028 39.52 0.39 -19.88
C GLY A 1028 39.82 -1.10 -20.08
N PRO A 1029 40.61 -1.76 -19.19
CA PRO A 1029 40.82 -3.20 -19.28
C PRO A 1029 39.64 -4.02 -18.72
N VAL A 1030 38.85 -3.45 -17.80
CA VAL A 1030 37.80 -4.17 -17.06
C VAL A 1030 36.55 -4.39 -17.90
N ILE A 1031 36.04 -3.38 -18.61
CA ILE A 1031 34.77 -3.49 -19.34
C ILE A 1031 34.84 -4.54 -20.45
N PRO A 1032 35.89 -4.60 -21.29
CA PRO A 1032 36.03 -5.68 -22.27
C PRO A 1032 36.08 -7.07 -21.62
N GLN A 1033 36.75 -7.23 -20.48
CA GLN A 1033 36.78 -8.48 -19.71
C GLN A 1033 35.39 -8.88 -19.19
N LEU A 1034 34.60 -7.92 -18.71
CA LEU A 1034 33.22 -8.16 -18.29
C LEU A 1034 32.32 -8.54 -19.49
N LEU A 1035 32.48 -7.89 -20.64
CA LEU A 1035 31.74 -8.24 -21.86
C LEU A 1035 32.13 -9.62 -22.41
N ASP A 1036 33.37 -10.05 -22.21
CA ASP A 1036 33.81 -11.40 -22.60
C ASP A 1036 33.13 -12.50 -21.79
N SER A 1037 32.82 -12.24 -20.50
CA SER A 1037 32.12 -13.20 -19.62
C SER A 1037 30.71 -13.59 -20.10
N LYS A 1038 30.08 -12.75 -20.93
CA LYS A 1038 28.67 -12.87 -21.38
C LYS A 1038 27.61 -12.82 -20.27
N CYS A 1039 28.01 -12.65 -19.01
CA CYS A 1039 27.08 -12.50 -17.91
C CYS A 1039 26.35 -11.15 -17.98
N ALA A 1040 25.23 -11.05 -17.28
CA ALA A 1040 24.51 -9.78 -17.14
C ALA A 1040 25.32 -8.80 -16.28
N ILE A 1041 25.48 -7.57 -16.78
CA ILE A 1041 26.18 -6.48 -16.08
C ILE A 1041 25.14 -5.38 -15.81
N PHE A 1042 24.86 -5.13 -14.54
CA PHE A 1042 23.95 -4.08 -14.10
C PHE A 1042 24.74 -2.93 -13.52
N VAL A 1043 24.34 -1.71 -13.87
CA VAL A 1043 25.03 -0.48 -13.50
C VAL A 1043 24.03 0.48 -12.89
N THR A 1044 24.39 1.11 -11.78
CA THR A 1044 23.60 2.19 -11.17
C THR A 1044 24.27 3.54 -11.36
N GLY A 1045 23.49 4.60 -11.23
CA GLY A 1045 24.00 5.98 -11.16
C GLY A 1045 23.28 6.78 -10.08
N PHE A 1046 23.85 7.91 -9.69
CA PHE A 1046 23.32 8.74 -8.58
C PHE A 1046 22.52 9.97 -9.05
N SER A 1047 22.44 10.20 -10.37
CA SER A 1047 21.57 11.22 -10.97
C SER A 1047 21.22 10.88 -12.43
N PRO A 1048 20.19 11.50 -13.03
CA PRO A 1048 19.91 11.34 -14.46
C PRO A 1048 21.10 11.70 -15.35
N THR A 1049 21.78 12.80 -15.03
CA THR A 1049 22.93 13.31 -15.80
C THR A 1049 24.14 12.39 -15.70
N ASP A 1050 24.34 11.77 -14.54
CA ASP A 1050 25.38 10.77 -14.31
C ASP A 1050 25.14 9.52 -15.16
N VAL A 1051 23.92 8.98 -15.13
CA VAL A 1051 23.53 7.83 -15.97
C VAL A 1051 23.71 8.14 -17.46
N GLU A 1052 23.25 9.31 -17.91
CA GLU A 1052 23.40 9.72 -19.32
C GLU A 1052 24.87 9.83 -19.73
N ARG A 1053 25.72 10.36 -18.85
CA ARG A 1053 27.16 10.51 -19.11
C ARG A 1053 27.85 9.15 -19.22
N ASP A 1054 27.58 8.25 -18.27
CA ASP A 1054 28.15 6.90 -18.28
C ASP A 1054 27.70 6.12 -19.52
N VAL A 1055 26.42 6.21 -19.89
CA VAL A 1055 25.88 5.58 -21.10
C VAL A 1055 26.55 6.12 -22.37
N ARG A 1056 26.69 7.44 -22.52
CA ARG A 1056 27.37 8.05 -23.67
C ARG A 1056 28.83 7.63 -23.76
N SER A 1057 29.51 7.47 -22.62
CA SER A 1057 30.92 7.09 -22.60
C SER A 1057 31.14 5.66 -23.13
N LEU A 1058 30.20 4.74 -22.92
CA LEU A 1058 30.26 3.38 -23.48
C LEU A 1058 30.21 3.36 -25.01
N GLU A 1059 29.39 4.24 -25.61
CA GLU A 1059 29.21 4.29 -27.06
C GLU A 1059 30.43 4.87 -27.79
N GLY A 1060 31.30 5.59 -27.08
CA GLY A 1060 32.54 6.16 -27.61
C GLY A 1060 33.82 5.41 -27.22
N ALA A 1061 33.75 4.41 -26.34
CA ALA A 1061 34.92 3.73 -25.79
C ALA A 1061 35.45 2.62 -26.73
N GLU A 1062 36.77 2.60 -26.93
CA GLU A 1062 37.45 1.60 -27.76
C GLU A 1062 37.33 0.20 -27.14
N GLY A 1063 37.00 -0.81 -27.95
CA GLY A 1063 36.79 -2.18 -27.48
C GLY A 1063 35.47 -2.43 -26.71
N VAL A 1064 34.64 -1.40 -26.54
CA VAL A 1064 33.33 -1.48 -25.87
C VAL A 1064 32.20 -1.10 -26.81
N SER A 1065 32.38 -0.03 -27.59
CA SER A 1065 31.38 0.46 -28.52
C SER A 1065 30.97 -0.62 -29.52
N GLY A 1066 29.67 -0.91 -29.60
CA GLY A 1066 29.12 -1.92 -30.49
C GLY A 1066 29.33 -3.37 -30.07
N GLU A 1067 29.98 -3.66 -28.93
CA GLU A 1067 30.26 -5.02 -28.46
C GLU A 1067 29.25 -5.55 -27.41
N PHE A 1068 28.20 -4.79 -27.08
CA PHE A 1068 27.20 -5.18 -26.08
C PHE A 1068 25.75 -5.10 -26.57
N ASP A 1069 24.88 -5.88 -25.93
CA ASP A 1069 23.42 -5.80 -26.01
C ASP A 1069 22.87 -5.14 -24.74
N TRP A 1070 21.84 -4.31 -24.88
CA TRP A 1070 21.08 -3.79 -23.75
C TRP A 1070 20.26 -4.90 -23.09
N ILE A 1071 20.31 -5.01 -21.76
CA ILE A 1071 19.44 -5.86 -20.93
C ILE A 1071 18.34 -5.01 -20.29
N VAL A 1072 18.75 -3.95 -19.59
CA VAL A 1072 17.85 -3.00 -18.93
C VAL A 1072 18.12 -1.61 -19.49
N THR A 1073 17.07 -0.93 -19.92
CA THR A 1073 17.17 0.43 -20.45
C THR A 1073 17.45 1.44 -19.32
N PRO A 1074 18.26 2.49 -19.57
CA PRO A 1074 18.50 3.56 -18.63
C PRO A 1074 17.22 4.20 -18.11
N GLY A 1075 17.11 4.28 -16.78
CA GLY A 1075 15.96 4.89 -16.12
C GLY A 1075 16.08 4.84 -14.60
N SER A 1076 15.01 5.28 -13.92
CA SER A 1076 14.96 5.28 -12.46
C SER A 1076 15.10 3.87 -11.88
N ASN A 1077 15.77 3.80 -10.74
CA ASN A 1077 15.85 2.60 -9.91
C ASN A 1077 14.74 2.65 -8.85
N PRO A 1078 13.80 1.69 -8.85
CA PRO A 1078 12.75 1.59 -7.83
C PRO A 1078 13.29 1.52 -6.39
N PHE A 1079 14.53 1.04 -6.21
CA PHE A 1079 15.20 0.90 -4.92
C PHE A 1079 16.38 1.85 -4.75
N GLY A 1080 16.33 3.02 -5.38
CA GLY A 1080 17.27 4.12 -5.12
C GLY A 1080 17.10 4.68 -3.70
N SER A 1081 18.18 5.15 -3.09
CA SER A 1081 18.13 5.77 -1.76
C SER A 1081 17.28 7.04 -1.77
N GLU A 1082 16.38 7.20 -0.80
CA GLU A 1082 15.65 8.46 -0.65
C GLU A 1082 16.42 9.51 0.15
N LYS A 1083 17.47 9.10 0.87
CA LYS A 1083 18.35 9.98 1.65
C LYS A 1083 19.32 10.76 0.75
N TRP A 1084 19.52 12.04 1.09
CA TRP A 1084 20.47 12.93 0.44
C TRP A 1084 21.89 12.73 0.98
N ASP A 1085 22.84 12.56 0.06
CA ASP A 1085 24.27 12.60 0.33
C ASP A 1085 24.85 13.93 -0.17
N ILE A 1086 25.72 14.55 0.62
CA ILE A 1086 26.28 15.89 0.36
C ILE A 1086 27.75 15.76 -0.02
N ALA A 1087 28.14 16.34 -1.16
CA ALA A 1087 29.54 16.39 -1.57
C ALA A 1087 30.35 17.35 -0.69
N GLU A 1088 31.52 16.92 -0.23
CA GLU A 1088 32.40 17.74 0.61
C GLU A 1088 32.99 18.94 -0.14
N PHE A 1089 33.20 18.80 -1.45
CA PHE A 1089 33.79 19.84 -2.31
C PHE A 1089 32.78 20.88 -2.79
N ASP A 1090 31.47 20.63 -2.67
CA ASP A 1090 30.42 21.59 -3.01
C ASP A 1090 29.08 21.15 -2.38
N PRO A 1091 28.60 21.79 -1.30
CA PRO A 1091 27.32 21.47 -0.68
C PRO A 1091 26.10 21.61 -1.59
N ARG A 1092 26.23 22.29 -2.75
CA ARG A 1092 25.17 22.38 -3.75
C ARG A 1092 25.04 21.09 -4.55
N VAL A 1093 26.09 20.28 -4.60
CA VAL A 1093 26.11 18.97 -5.23
C VAL A 1093 25.61 17.94 -4.21
N MET A 1094 24.33 17.60 -4.37
CA MET A 1094 23.62 16.66 -3.51
C MET A 1094 23.06 15.54 -4.37
N VAL A 1095 23.26 14.30 -3.93
CA VAL A 1095 22.90 13.13 -4.72
C VAL A 1095 22.09 12.13 -3.90
N LYS A 1096 21.27 11.35 -4.59
CA LYS A 1096 20.61 10.18 -4.03
C LYS A 1096 21.34 8.95 -4.55
N THR A 1097 21.97 8.21 -3.64
CA THR A 1097 22.68 6.97 -3.99
C THR A 1097 21.77 6.03 -4.80
N ASN A 1098 22.27 5.44 -5.89
CA ASN A 1098 21.55 4.50 -6.75
C ASN A 1098 20.23 5.02 -7.34
N TRP A 1099 20.13 6.31 -7.66
CA TRP A 1099 18.95 6.89 -8.32
C TRP A 1099 18.51 6.15 -9.59
N GLY A 1100 19.46 5.74 -10.45
CA GLY A 1100 19.17 5.12 -11.74
C GLY A 1100 19.74 3.71 -11.85
N ILE A 1101 19.19 2.90 -12.75
CA ILE A 1101 19.67 1.55 -13.07
C ILE A 1101 19.53 1.24 -14.55
N TRP A 1102 20.53 0.57 -15.10
CA TRP A 1102 20.57 0.03 -16.45
C TRP A 1102 21.42 -1.24 -16.50
N GLY A 1103 21.45 -1.93 -17.63
CA GLY A 1103 22.26 -3.13 -17.74
C GLY A 1103 22.55 -3.53 -19.18
N ILE A 1104 23.69 -4.19 -19.35
CA ILE A 1104 24.26 -4.63 -20.62
C ILE A 1104 24.84 -6.04 -20.49
N ARG A 1105 25.16 -6.66 -21.62
CA ARG A 1105 25.99 -7.87 -21.71
C ARG A 1105 26.76 -7.88 -23.01
N GLY A 1106 27.87 -8.62 -23.09
CA GLY A 1106 28.60 -8.78 -24.36
C GLY A 1106 27.78 -9.49 -25.43
N LYS A 1107 27.95 -9.09 -26.69
CA LYS A 1107 27.33 -9.72 -27.86
C LYS A 1107 27.85 -11.16 -28.04
N ARG A 1108 26.99 -12.03 -28.57
CA ARG A 1108 27.39 -13.33 -29.13
C ARG A 1108 28.11 -13.06 -30.45
N ARG A 1109 29.41 -13.38 -30.54
CA ARG A 1109 30.04 -13.72 -31.82
C ARG A 1109 30.10 -15.24 -31.93
N ASP A 1110 29.98 -15.74 -33.15
CA ASP A 1110 29.79 -17.14 -33.48
C ASP A 1110 30.79 -18.11 -32.83
N VAL A 1111 30.27 -19.31 -32.62
CA VAL A 1111 30.88 -20.55 -32.15
C VAL A 1111 32.36 -20.66 -32.56
N LYS A 1112 33.28 -20.75 -31.59
CA LYS A 1112 34.53 -21.50 -31.83
C LYS A 1112 34.11 -22.95 -32.04
N GLU A 1113 34.17 -23.42 -33.29
CA GLU A 1113 34.07 -24.85 -33.62
C GLU A 1113 35.04 -25.61 -32.72
N GLY A 1114 34.52 -26.43 -31.79
CA GLY A 1114 35.38 -27.17 -30.88
C GLY A 1114 34.74 -27.81 -29.66
N TYR A 1115 33.47 -27.55 -29.33
CA TYR A 1115 32.79 -28.24 -28.22
C TYR A 1115 31.36 -28.66 -28.59
N LEU A 1116 31.27 -29.61 -29.53
CA LEU A 1116 30.14 -30.54 -29.65
C LEU A 1116 30.72 -31.96 -29.69
N ALA A 1117 31.22 -32.41 -28.55
CA ALA A 1117 31.44 -33.82 -28.24
C ALA A 1117 31.57 -33.98 -26.72
N LEU A 1118 30.43 -34.02 -26.02
CA LEU A 1118 30.13 -34.92 -24.88
C LEU A 1118 28.71 -34.67 -24.36
#